data_AF-A0A8H7FFS7-F1
#
_entry.id   AF-A0A8H7FFS7-F1
#
_cell.length_a   1.000
_cell.length_b   1.000
_cell.length_c   1.000
_cell.angle_alpha   90.00
_cell.angle_beta   90.00
_cell.angle_gamma   90.00
#
_symmetry.space_group_name_H-M   'P 1'
#
loop_
_entity.id
_entity.type
_entity.pdbx_description
1 polymer ?
#
loop_
_entity_poly.entity_id
_entity_poly.type
_entity_poly.pdbx_seq_one_letter_code
_entity_poly.pdbx_strand_id
1 'polypeptide(L)'
;MHGPKHLLVRRSGMHRGMIQTMVPPRDCAGEESNGGCAETRQTGPIAAPVDHPPFSLPRLLLATCAAANLNTNAHDFTHKAHKRHWGGRAVAAPDSGKVFSSSSSSHHTTTSSKAGTAKAASTTSKHVGTSSKPVSSSSSKHASSSSSASKSALVSASKSASVSTSKSAAASSTASSASSTSASGTLPPSKPVNGGGDWSAAVSKAKAFVAQLTIPEKVNLTTGVDTEGRCIGNSSSVPRLGFAGFCLEDLPVGVRDTDYASLFPSGMNVAMTWDAALMLQRGQAMGAEFRGKGVNVALGPMMNLARNAAAGRNWEGAGADPFLAGVHAAQNIVGMQSQGVIACAKHFALNEQEHYRGGGGGDAYSSNQDDRSFHEMQLWPFAESVRAGVGSVMCAYNRVNQTSACENRHLLNSVLKEELDFQGFMLSDCAAVTSLYASVMNGADMNQPGFVAYGDSNDPDPATANNSYWGAQLGQAVMNGSIAESRFDDMVVRIMTSYYQMGQDKNYPAVNFDYNTENTVYEGQTVNEHVNVQGNHSVLIREIGAASTVLLKNQNSALPIDFTKVKNLAIVGSDAGPNEDGPNSCGDRGCDQGTLAIGWGSGTANFPYLIDPLSAIQEYVHAKNPDTVIQSVLADFDYASVNATVSQADTCLVFANADSGEGYITVDTNAGDRNNLTLWHGGDELILTTAAQCANTIVVLHIVGPVLVEAWYDHPNVTAILNAGIPGQETGNSILDVLTGAVNPSARLPFTMAKQRSDYASDILYSVANNSNAFIPQIDYTEKLNLDYKWFDAKNIAPRYEFGYGLSYTTFTYSGLSLKAAFSSAAAVNAAKASTSNQPGGESGLYSNALTATFSVKNTGALAGNEVAQLYLGFPASAGEPPRVLRGFERKYIEKGASAKFSIGLR
;
A
#
# COMPACT_ATOMS: atom_id res chain seq x y z
N MET A 1 -47.97 4.00 60.46
CA MET A 1 -48.86 3.18 61.33
C MET A 1 -48.60 1.71 61.03
N HIS A 2 -48.72 0.82 62.02
CA HIS A 2 -48.59 -0.65 61.95
C HIS A 2 -47.32 -1.29 61.33
N GLY A 3 -46.75 -2.25 62.07
CA GLY A 3 -45.81 -3.28 61.57
C GLY A 3 -46.49 -4.67 61.61
N PRO A 4 -45.83 -5.79 61.99
CA PRO A 4 -44.58 -5.90 62.77
C PRO A 4 -43.56 -6.99 62.32
N LYS A 5 -42.59 -7.25 63.21
CA LYS A 5 -41.41 -8.14 63.15
C LYS A 5 -41.73 -9.65 63.28
N HIS A 6 -40.78 -10.53 62.94
CA HIS A 6 -40.26 -11.67 63.75
C HIS A 6 -38.91 -12.15 63.10
N LEU A 7 -37.76 -12.30 63.80
CA LEU A 7 -37.27 -13.39 64.68
C LEU A 7 -37.17 -14.79 64.03
N LEU A 8 -36.29 -15.74 64.42
CA LEU A 8 -34.88 -15.83 64.93
C LEU A 8 -34.59 -17.34 65.20
N VAL A 9 -33.36 -17.72 65.58
CA VAL A 9 -32.88 -19.07 66.04
C VAL A 9 -32.54 -20.06 64.91
N ARG A 10 -31.35 -20.69 64.74
CA ARG A 10 -30.24 -21.31 65.55
C ARG A 10 -30.38 -22.83 65.80
N ARG A 11 -29.47 -23.62 65.19
CA ARG A 11 -28.79 -24.86 65.65
C ARG A 11 -28.46 -25.74 64.42
N SER A 12 -27.44 -26.59 64.32
CA SER A 12 -26.08 -26.76 64.90
C SER A 12 -25.72 -28.24 64.75
N GLY A 13 -24.61 -28.59 64.10
CA GLY A 13 -24.12 -29.97 64.01
C GLY A 13 -22.64 -29.99 63.63
N MET A 14 -21.83 -30.80 64.32
CA MET A 14 -20.39 -30.93 64.11
C MET A 14 -20.00 -32.39 63.83
N HIS A 15 -18.98 -32.59 62.99
CA HIS A 15 -17.75 -33.40 63.18
C HIS A 15 -17.11 -33.62 61.79
N ARG A 16 -15.84 -33.26 61.51
CA ARG A 16 -14.53 -33.69 62.04
C ARG A 16 -14.16 -35.16 61.73
N GLY A 17 -13.11 -35.36 60.92
CA GLY A 17 -12.45 -36.67 60.74
C GLY A 17 -11.30 -36.66 59.71
N MET A 18 -10.06 -36.75 60.21
CA MET A 18 -8.74 -37.11 59.64
C MET A 18 -8.71 -37.74 58.21
N ILE A 19 -7.81 -37.41 57.29
CA ILE A 19 -6.31 -37.45 57.29
C ILE A 19 -5.72 -38.86 57.49
N GLN A 20 -5.21 -39.49 56.43
CA GLN A 20 -3.88 -40.14 56.44
C GLN A 20 -3.35 -40.44 55.02
N THR A 21 -2.04 -40.67 54.92
CA THR A 21 -1.26 -40.95 53.70
C THR A 21 -0.55 -42.31 53.82
N MET A 22 -0.23 -42.97 52.70
CA MET A 22 0.96 -43.84 52.55
C MET A 22 1.27 -44.18 51.08
N VAL A 23 2.39 -44.87 50.83
CA VAL A 23 3.08 -44.98 49.52
C VAL A 23 3.30 -46.47 49.11
N PRO A 24 4.27 -46.89 48.26
CA PRO A 24 4.01 -47.76 47.09
C PRO A 24 4.33 -49.25 47.32
N PRO A 25 4.38 -50.07 46.24
CA PRO A 25 5.68 -50.65 45.91
C PRO A 25 6.08 -50.58 44.41
N ARG A 26 7.31 -51.02 44.11
CA ARG A 26 7.84 -51.33 42.77
C ARG A 26 7.76 -52.85 42.51
N ASP A 27 8.01 -53.29 41.27
CA ASP A 27 9.04 -54.32 41.00
C ASP A 27 9.40 -54.40 39.50
N CYS A 28 10.42 -55.19 39.14
CA CYS A 28 11.12 -55.15 37.83
C CYS A 28 11.36 -56.54 37.18
N ALA A 29 11.19 -56.64 35.86
CA ALA A 29 11.78 -57.64 34.92
C ALA A 29 11.40 -57.23 33.47
N GLY A 30 12.07 -57.62 32.38
CA GLY A 30 13.33 -58.38 32.17
C GLY A 30 13.42 -58.93 30.73
N GLU A 31 14.64 -59.09 30.17
CA GLU A 31 15.00 -59.81 28.91
C GLU A 31 14.45 -59.22 27.56
N GLU A 32 15.21 -59.02 26.47
CA GLU A 32 16.07 -59.88 25.58
C GLU A 32 15.29 -60.65 24.46
N SER A 33 15.76 -60.83 23.21
CA SER A 33 16.98 -60.37 22.49
C SER A 33 16.91 -60.48 20.93
N ASN A 34 17.84 -59.78 20.24
CA ASN A 34 18.59 -60.09 18.98
C ASN A 34 17.97 -60.65 17.65
N GLY A 35 18.38 -60.00 16.54
CA GLY A 35 18.85 -60.65 15.28
C GLY A 35 17.86 -60.80 14.10
N GLY A 36 18.27 -60.82 12.82
CA GLY A 36 19.60 -60.70 12.20
C GLY A 36 19.57 -60.69 10.64
N CYS A 37 20.69 -60.30 9.99
CA CYS A 37 20.78 -59.85 8.57
C CYS A 37 20.78 -60.90 7.43
N ALA A 38 20.67 -60.39 6.19
CA ALA A 38 21.07 -61.00 4.90
C ALA A 38 21.62 -59.92 3.92
N GLU A 39 22.10 -60.29 2.72
CA GLU A 39 22.57 -59.35 1.65
C GLU A 39 22.38 -59.95 0.22
N THR A 40 23.22 -59.58 -0.75
CA THR A 40 23.30 -59.94 -2.19
C THR A 40 22.40 -59.19 -3.20
N ARG A 41 22.86 -58.93 -4.44
CA ARG A 41 23.88 -57.96 -4.98
C ARG A 41 24.07 -58.17 -6.51
N GLN A 42 24.75 -57.19 -7.14
CA GLN A 42 25.33 -57.16 -8.53
C GLN A 42 24.36 -56.77 -9.66
N THR A 43 24.71 -56.00 -10.71
CA THR A 43 25.80 -55.02 -11.06
C THR A 43 25.28 -54.26 -12.30
N GLY A 44 25.27 -52.91 -12.42
CA GLY A 44 26.39 -52.00 -12.77
C GLY A 44 26.54 -51.79 -14.30
N PRO A 45 27.22 -50.75 -14.85
CA PRO A 45 27.75 -49.52 -14.22
C PRO A 45 27.75 -48.21 -15.11
N ILE A 46 28.32 -47.11 -14.57
CA ILE A 46 28.86 -45.87 -15.23
C ILE A 46 27.90 -44.77 -15.77
N ALA A 47 27.72 -43.71 -14.97
CA ALA A 47 28.17 -42.32 -15.26
C ALA A 47 28.14 -41.49 -13.96
N ALA A 48 28.89 -40.38 -13.85
CA ALA A 48 29.17 -39.68 -12.58
C ALA A 48 29.29 -38.13 -12.78
N PRO A 49 29.46 -37.28 -11.74
CA PRO A 49 28.49 -36.18 -11.51
C PRO A 49 29.11 -34.77 -11.40
N VAL A 50 28.29 -33.77 -11.04
CA VAL A 50 28.69 -32.43 -10.56
C VAL A 50 27.87 -32.08 -9.31
N ASP A 51 28.52 -31.57 -8.27
CA ASP A 51 27.92 -31.30 -6.95
C ASP A 51 27.38 -29.87 -6.79
N HIS A 52 26.32 -29.73 -5.98
CA HIS A 52 25.94 -28.48 -5.32
C HIS A 52 25.67 -28.74 -3.82
N PRO A 53 26.11 -27.85 -2.90
CA PRO A 53 26.02 -28.10 -1.46
C PRO A 53 24.65 -27.75 -0.85
N PRO A 54 24.11 -28.57 0.08
CA PRO A 54 22.85 -28.26 0.77
C PRO A 54 23.05 -27.33 1.97
N PHE A 55 22.17 -26.34 2.13
CA PHE A 55 22.02 -25.60 3.39
C PHE A 55 21.17 -26.37 4.40
N SER A 56 21.49 -26.24 5.69
CA SER A 56 20.85 -27.01 6.76
C SER A 56 19.87 -26.16 7.59
N LEU A 57 18.65 -26.66 7.75
CA LEU A 57 17.65 -26.11 8.67
C LEU A 57 17.83 -26.71 10.07
N PRO A 58 17.86 -25.91 11.15
CA PRO A 58 17.81 -26.43 12.51
C PRO A 58 16.39 -26.93 12.84
N ARG A 59 16.30 -28.10 13.48
CA ARG A 59 15.04 -28.63 14.02
C ARG A 59 14.69 -27.91 15.33
N LEU A 60 13.41 -27.60 15.54
CA LEU A 60 12.82 -27.46 16.87
C LEU A 60 11.67 -28.46 17.06
N LEU A 61 11.25 -28.68 18.31
CA LEU A 61 10.54 -29.90 18.71
C LEU A 61 9.03 -29.82 18.43
N LEU A 62 8.45 -30.92 17.94
CA LEU A 62 7.02 -31.19 18.10
C LEU A 62 6.74 -31.54 19.57
N ALA A 63 5.76 -30.86 20.17
CA ALA A 63 5.05 -31.34 21.35
C ALA A 63 3.67 -31.85 20.91
N THR A 64 3.35 -33.11 21.20
CA THR A 64 2.06 -33.70 20.85
C THR A 64 1.08 -33.60 22.01
N CYS A 65 -0.11 -33.05 21.75
CA CYS A 65 -1.31 -33.23 22.55
C CYS A 65 -2.46 -33.65 21.63
N ALA A 66 -3.38 -34.45 22.14
CA ALA A 66 -4.44 -35.09 21.36
C ALA A 66 -5.78 -35.07 22.12
N ALA A 67 -6.82 -35.54 21.43
CA ALA A 67 -8.24 -35.53 21.81
C ALA A 67 -8.94 -34.16 21.59
N ALA A 68 -10.24 -34.11 21.25
CA ALA A 68 -11.21 -35.20 21.12
C ALA A 68 -12.18 -35.00 19.93
N ASN A 69 -12.63 -36.10 19.33
CA ASN A 69 -13.86 -36.11 18.53
C ASN A 69 -15.07 -36.00 19.48
N LEU A 70 -16.01 -35.11 19.18
CA LEU A 70 -17.40 -35.23 19.61
C LEU A 70 -18.33 -34.90 18.43
N ASN A 71 -19.53 -35.47 18.47
CA ASN A 71 -20.38 -35.66 17.30
C ASN A 71 -21.79 -35.08 17.55
N THR A 72 -22.37 -34.49 16.49
CA THR A 72 -23.82 -34.28 16.25
C THR A 72 -24.78 -34.06 17.43
N ASN A 73 -25.47 -32.91 17.46
CA ASN A 73 -26.89 -32.83 17.08
C ASN A 73 -27.42 -31.38 17.04
N ALA A 74 -28.51 -31.17 16.32
CA ALA A 74 -29.19 -29.87 16.15
C ALA A 74 -30.38 -29.71 17.11
N HIS A 75 -30.91 -28.48 17.25
CA HIS A 75 -32.30 -28.17 16.87
C HIS A 75 -32.60 -26.65 16.92
N ASP A 76 -33.66 -26.28 16.21
CA ASP A 76 -34.29 -24.99 15.94
C ASP A 76 -34.12 -23.82 16.93
N PHE A 77 -33.94 -22.61 16.37
CA PHE A 77 -34.67 -21.42 16.83
C PHE A 77 -35.04 -20.48 15.66
N THR A 78 -36.20 -19.85 15.74
CA THR A 78 -36.90 -19.20 14.61
C THR A 78 -36.59 -17.71 14.44
N HIS A 79 -36.64 -17.24 13.18
CA HIS A 79 -36.52 -15.84 12.73
C HIS A 79 -37.05 -14.74 13.68
N LYS A 80 -36.28 -13.64 13.75
CA LYS A 80 -36.82 -12.27 13.66
C LYS A 80 -36.00 -11.46 12.66
N ALA A 81 -36.53 -11.24 11.46
CA ALA A 81 -35.88 -10.43 10.43
C ALA A 81 -36.21 -8.94 10.60
N HIS A 82 -35.18 -8.10 10.76
CA HIS A 82 -35.31 -6.65 10.62
C HIS A 82 -34.83 -6.24 9.21
N LYS A 83 -35.76 -5.79 8.36
CA LYS A 83 -35.43 -5.24 7.04
C LYS A 83 -34.80 -3.86 7.21
N ARG A 84 -33.58 -3.65 6.71
CA ARG A 84 -33.11 -2.32 6.29
C ARG A 84 -33.56 -2.10 4.84
N HIS A 85 -33.88 -0.86 4.45
CA HIS A 85 -34.28 -0.51 3.08
C HIS A 85 -33.14 0.21 2.36
N TRP A 86 -32.75 -0.29 1.18
CA TRP A 86 -31.97 0.46 0.19
C TRP A 86 -32.89 1.13 -0.83
N GLY A 87 -32.55 2.35 -1.24
CA GLY A 87 -33.42 3.24 -2.01
C GLY A 87 -33.31 3.08 -3.54
N GLY A 88 -33.83 1.97 -4.09
CA GLY A 88 -33.96 1.81 -5.54
C GLY A 88 -35.08 2.70 -6.12
N ARG A 89 -34.78 3.50 -7.16
CA ARG A 89 -35.82 4.20 -7.94
C ARG A 89 -36.52 3.23 -8.88
N ALA A 90 -37.85 3.16 -8.79
CA ALA A 90 -38.65 2.26 -9.62
C ALA A 90 -38.67 2.69 -11.10
N VAL A 91 -38.37 1.75 -12.00
CA VAL A 91 -38.82 1.77 -13.40
C VAL A 91 -40.17 1.06 -13.46
N ALA A 92 -41.13 1.62 -14.20
CA ALA A 92 -42.47 1.07 -14.33
C ALA A 92 -42.88 0.95 -15.81
N ALA A 93 -43.52 -0.17 -16.16
CA ALA A 93 -44.02 -0.50 -17.48
C ALA A 93 -45.15 -1.54 -17.36
N PRO A 94 -45.96 -1.76 -18.41
CA PRO A 94 -46.56 -0.75 -19.30
C PRO A 94 -48.08 -0.99 -19.47
N ASP A 95 -48.85 -0.05 -20.05
CA ASP A 95 -50.03 -0.47 -20.85
C ASP A 95 -50.57 0.56 -21.88
N SER A 96 -50.95 0.04 -23.06
CA SER A 96 -51.90 0.55 -24.07
C SER A 96 -51.72 1.96 -24.69
N GLY A 97 -52.19 2.20 -25.93
CA GLY A 97 -52.40 3.62 -26.35
C GLY A 97 -52.75 4.06 -27.79
N LYS A 98 -52.37 3.34 -28.87
CA LYS A 98 -52.69 3.63 -30.29
C LYS A 98 -52.16 4.94 -30.97
N VAL A 99 -51.41 4.73 -32.06
CA VAL A 99 -51.56 5.33 -33.42
C VAL A 99 -51.79 6.85 -33.59
N PHE A 100 -50.78 7.57 -34.13
CA PHE A 100 -50.84 8.14 -35.50
C PHE A 100 -49.44 8.57 -36.01
N SER A 101 -49.35 8.93 -37.30
CA SER A 101 -48.11 9.20 -38.06
C SER A 101 -47.86 10.69 -38.34
N SER A 102 -46.60 11.15 -38.42
CA SER A 102 -46.00 11.76 -39.65
C SER A 102 -44.67 12.51 -39.43
N SER A 103 -43.65 12.14 -40.23
CA SER A 103 -42.59 12.97 -40.87
C SER A 103 -41.97 14.25 -40.24
N SER A 104 -40.63 14.31 -40.43
CA SER A 104 -39.78 15.45 -40.89
C SER A 104 -39.18 16.51 -39.92
N SER A 105 -37.84 16.58 -40.03
CA SER A 105 -36.95 17.78 -40.10
C SER A 105 -36.71 18.73 -38.90
N SER A 106 -35.55 18.51 -38.27
CA SER A 106 -34.42 19.46 -38.07
C SER A 106 -34.52 20.74 -37.21
N HIS A 107 -33.55 20.81 -36.28
CA HIS A 107 -32.79 21.98 -35.77
C HIS A 107 -33.30 22.88 -34.61
N HIS A 108 -32.38 23.02 -33.63
CA HIS A 108 -32.06 24.19 -32.79
C HIS A 108 -33.05 24.78 -31.76
N THR A 109 -32.95 24.22 -30.55
CA THR A 109 -32.56 24.88 -29.28
C THR A 109 -33.36 26.05 -28.64
N THR A 110 -33.47 25.93 -27.30
CA THR A 110 -33.55 26.99 -26.26
C THR A 110 -34.86 27.76 -25.97
N THR A 111 -35.62 27.16 -25.05
CA THR A 111 -36.09 27.75 -23.76
C THR A 111 -36.93 29.04 -23.72
N SER A 112 -38.22 28.83 -23.44
CA SER A 112 -39.11 29.62 -22.58
C SER A 112 -38.57 29.88 -21.16
N SER A 113 -39.14 30.72 -20.28
CA SER A 113 -39.91 31.98 -20.42
C SER A 113 -40.25 32.52 -19.01
N LYS A 114 -40.14 33.84 -18.81
CA LYS A 114 -40.58 34.68 -17.66
C LYS A 114 -41.54 34.08 -16.61
N ALA A 115 -41.19 34.24 -15.33
CA ALA A 115 -42.13 34.15 -14.20
C ALA A 115 -42.92 35.47 -13.97
N GLY A 116 -44.06 35.39 -13.28
CA GLY A 116 -44.96 36.50 -12.92
C GLY A 116 -44.76 37.09 -11.52
N THR A 117 -45.51 38.14 -11.15
CA THR A 117 -45.17 39.05 -10.03
C THR A 117 -46.28 39.32 -8.99
N ALA A 118 -45.85 39.58 -7.74
CA ALA A 118 -46.52 40.41 -6.72
C ALA A 118 -45.42 41.00 -5.81
N LYS A 119 -45.22 42.33 -5.71
CA LYS A 119 -45.87 43.33 -4.82
C LYS A 119 -45.78 42.99 -3.32
N ALA A 120 -45.36 43.88 -2.40
CA ALA A 120 -44.88 45.29 -2.46
C ALA A 120 -43.98 45.57 -1.20
N ALA A 121 -43.41 46.75 -0.89
CA ALA A 121 -43.61 48.14 -1.35
C ALA A 121 -42.36 49.06 -1.08
N SER A 122 -42.34 50.25 -1.72
CA SER A 122 -41.73 51.57 -1.32
C SER A 122 -40.36 51.66 -0.57
N THR A 123 -39.46 52.63 -0.81
CA THR A 123 -39.68 54.03 -1.29
C THR A 123 -38.44 54.61 -2.01
N THR A 124 -38.61 55.73 -2.72
CA THR A 124 -37.62 56.44 -3.56
C THR A 124 -37.03 57.70 -2.91
N SER A 125 -35.80 58.13 -3.28
CA SER A 125 -35.55 59.49 -3.82
C SER A 125 -34.11 59.71 -4.36
N LYS A 126 -33.85 60.91 -4.92
CA LYS A 126 -32.57 61.51 -5.31
C LYS A 126 -32.57 63.01 -4.85
N HIS A 127 -31.73 63.99 -5.25
CA HIS A 127 -30.58 64.14 -6.17
C HIS A 127 -29.83 65.46 -5.79
N VAL A 128 -28.69 65.78 -6.45
CA VAL A 128 -27.93 67.06 -6.35
C VAL A 128 -27.20 67.30 -4.99
N GLY A 129 -26.02 67.94 -4.89
CA GLY A 129 -25.00 68.28 -5.90
C GLY A 129 -23.94 69.33 -5.47
N THR A 130 -22.74 69.24 -6.06
CA THR A 130 -21.68 70.28 -6.26
C THR A 130 -20.86 70.94 -5.11
N SER A 131 -19.52 70.83 -5.26
CA SER A 131 -18.47 71.89 -5.16
C SER A 131 -17.89 72.39 -3.81
N SER A 132 -16.58 72.13 -3.58
CA SER A 132 -15.54 73.15 -3.22
C SER A 132 -14.09 72.57 -3.14
N LYS A 133 -13.08 73.42 -2.84
CA LYS A 133 -11.59 73.26 -2.88
C LYS A 133 -10.99 73.80 -1.53
N PRO A 134 -9.66 73.88 -1.25
CA PRO A 134 -8.51 72.96 -1.47
C PRO A 134 -7.44 72.89 -0.30
N VAL A 135 -6.50 71.92 -0.36
CA VAL A 135 -5.02 72.03 -0.11
C VAL A 135 -4.41 72.64 1.22
N SER A 136 -3.84 71.75 2.07
CA SER A 136 -2.50 71.79 2.75
C SER A 136 -2.19 72.50 4.11
N SER A 137 -1.06 72.01 4.71
CA SER A 137 -0.08 72.67 5.63
C SER A 137 -0.31 72.67 7.17
N SER A 138 0.72 72.76 8.06
CA SER A 138 2.13 72.26 8.06
C SER A 138 2.86 72.41 9.43
N SER A 139 3.97 71.66 9.64
CA SER A 139 5.15 72.01 10.50
C SER A 139 5.05 71.84 12.05
N SER A 140 6.12 71.77 12.89
CA SER A 140 7.58 71.95 12.71
C SER A 140 8.50 71.34 13.84
N LYS A 141 9.82 71.24 13.58
CA LYS A 141 11.04 71.28 14.49
C LYS A 141 11.62 70.02 15.22
N HIS A 142 12.88 69.70 14.82
CA HIS A 142 14.15 69.43 15.59
C HIS A 142 14.21 68.51 16.84
N ALA A 143 15.35 67.87 17.21
CA ALA A 143 16.77 68.12 16.85
C ALA A 143 17.69 66.87 16.83
N SER A 144 18.86 67.00 16.15
CA SER A 144 20.21 66.38 16.37
C SER A 144 20.36 64.93 16.90
N SER A 145 21.27 64.09 16.37
CA SER A 145 22.32 64.18 15.33
C SER A 145 22.83 62.74 15.00
N SER A 146 23.97 62.38 14.38
CA SER A 146 25.19 63.04 13.86
C SER A 146 25.93 62.17 12.82
N SER A 147 26.73 62.78 11.93
CA SER A 147 27.99 62.29 11.26
C SER A 147 28.15 60.83 10.79
N SER A 148 28.70 60.54 9.59
CA SER A 148 29.24 61.40 8.50
C SER A 148 29.43 60.58 7.20
N ALA A 149 29.66 61.24 6.05
CA ALA A 149 29.85 60.59 4.75
C ALA A 149 30.73 61.39 3.77
N SER A 150 31.39 60.69 2.83
CA SER A 150 32.01 61.17 1.57
C SER A 150 32.04 59.98 0.59
N LYS A 151 31.65 60.05 -0.70
CA LYS A 151 32.07 60.92 -1.83
C LYS A 151 33.50 60.64 -2.34
N SER A 152 33.83 60.60 -3.64
CA SER A 152 33.02 60.46 -4.89
C SER A 152 33.95 60.26 -6.13
N ALA A 153 33.48 59.48 -7.12
CA ALA A 153 33.67 59.58 -8.58
C ALA A 153 35.03 59.94 -9.26
N LEU A 154 35.48 59.02 -10.15
CA LEU A 154 35.92 59.22 -11.56
C LEU A 154 36.93 60.32 -11.96
N VAL A 155 38.09 59.88 -12.51
CA VAL A 155 38.75 60.48 -13.70
C VAL A 155 39.36 59.34 -14.55
N SER A 156 39.38 59.50 -15.89
CA SER A 156 39.88 58.51 -16.86
C SER A 156 41.25 58.86 -17.46
N ALA A 157 42.08 57.85 -17.76
CA ALA A 157 43.21 57.93 -18.67
C ALA A 157 43.36 56.62 -19.47
N SER A 158 43.91 56.67 -20.69
CA SER A 158 43.86 55.54 -21.64
C SER A 158 45.15 55.34 -22.45
N LYS A 159 45.46 54.08 -22.81
CA LYS A 159 46.18 53.68 -24.04
C LYS A 159 46.27 52.15 -24.21
N SER A 160 45.92 51.68 -25.42
CA SER A 160 46.52 50.63 -26.28
C SER A 160 47.26 49.41 -25.64
N ALA A 161 47.13 48.16 -26.12
CA ALA A 161 46.67 47.68 -27.43
C ALA A 161 46.16 46.21 -27.44
N SER A 162 45.71 45.77 -28.62
CA SER A 162 45.56 44.37 -29.09
C SER A 162 44.75 43.38 -28.24
N VAL A 163 43.49 43.17 -28.65
CA VAL A 163 42.75 41.89 -28.49
C VAL A 163 42.32 41.45 -29.89
N SER A 164 42.56 40.19 -30.25
CA SER A 164 42.13 39.60 -31.52
C SER A 164 40.66 39.18 -31.45
N THR A 165 39.90 39.46 -32.51
CA THR A 165 38.47 39.13 -32.59
C THR A 165 38.24 37.68 -32.99
N SER A 166 37.53 36.94 -32.14
CA SER A 166 36.73 35.77 -32.55
C SER A 166 35.32 35.94 -32.00
N LYS A 167 34.31 35.49 -32.73
CA LYS A 167 32.90 35.81 -32.43
C LYS A 167 32.32 34.80 -31.44
N SER A 168 31.83 35.28 -30.30
CA SER A 168 30.99 34.50 -29.41
C SER A 168 29.66 34.16 -30.09
N ALA A 169 29.49 32.91 -30.53
CA ALA A 169 28.19 32.38 -30.89
C ALA A 169 27.49 31.89 -29.61
N ALA A 170 26.20 32.22 -29.44
CA ALA A 170 25.43 31.68 -28.33
C ALA A 170 25.19 30.18 -28.54
N ALA A 171 25.62 29.35 -27.58
CA ALA A 171 25.34 27.93 -27.59
C ALA A 171 23.88 27.69 -27.19
N SER A 172 22.99 27.61 -28.17
CA SER A 172 21.66 27.05 -27.96
C SER A 172 21.80 25.56 -27.66
N SER A 173 21.48 25.17 -26.42
CA SER A 173 21.38 23.78 -26.01
C SER A 173 20.21 23.12 -26.74
N THR A 174 20.50 22.60 -27.93
CA THR A 174 19.56 21.79 -28.70
C THR A 174 19.33 20.50 -27.94
N ALA A 175 18.17 20.37 -27.30
CA ALA A 175 17.70 19.08 -26.84
C ALA A 175 17.69 18.15 -28.06
N SER A 176 18.39 17.02 -27.96
CA SER A 176 18.41 16.00 -28.99
C SER A 176 17.09 15.23 -28.97
N SER A 177 16.02 15.89 -29.42
CA SER A 177 14.78 15.21 -29.74
C SER A 177 15.09 14.14 -30.79
N ALA A 178 14.87 12.89 -30.43
CA ALA A 178 14.89 11.77 -31.37
C ALA A 178 13.66 11.87 -32.28
N SER A 179 13.69 12.86 -33.18
CA SER A 179 12.72 13.07 -34.23
C SER A 179 12.85 11.94 -35.23
N SER A 180 12.23 10.79 -34.91
CA SER A 180 11.96 9.73 -35.87
C SER A 180 11.07 10.33 -36.96
N THR A 181 11.68 10.67 -38.08
CA THR A 181 11.00 11.33 -39.19
C THR A 181 9.81 10.49 -39.65
N SER A 182 8.69 11.17 -39.91
CA SER A 182 7.42 10.54 -40.25
C SER A 182 7.46 9.88 -41.64
N ALA A 183 7.96 8.65 -41.70
CA ALA A 183 7.59 7.69 -42.71
C ALA A 183 6.14 7.20 -42.46
N SER A 184 5.42 6.81 -43.50
CA SER A 184 4.04 6.27 -43.40
C SER A 184 4.01 4.82 -42.88
N GLY A 185 4.80 4.51 -41.85
CA GLY A 185 4.95 3.18 -41.29
C GLY A 185 4.09 2.96 -40.06
N THR A 186 3.38 1.83 -40.02
CA THR A 186 2.85 1.28 -38.78
C THR A 186 3.99 1.09 -37.77
N LEU A 187 3.86 1.63 -36.57
CA LEU A 187 4.84 1.39 -35.49
C LEU A 187 4.98 -0.13 -35.27
N PRO A 188 6.22 -0.66 -35.09
CA PRO A 188 6.41 -2.09 -34.87
C PRO A 188 5.67 -2.53 -33.60
N PRO A 189 5.08 -3.74 -33.58
CA PRO A 189 4.36 -4.24 -32.40
C PRO A 189 5.30 -4.41 -31.20
N SER A 190 4.70 -4.66 -30.02
CA SER A 190 5.42 -5.06 -28.81
C SER A 190 6.37 -6.23 -29.08
N LYS A 191 7.53 -6.26 -28.40
CA LYS A 191 8.46 -7.39 -28.39
C LYS A 191 7.75 -8.67 -27.92
N PRO A 192 7.64 -9.72 -28.76
CA PRO A 192 6.95 -10.93 -28.38
C PRO A 192 7.65 -11.68 -27.25
N VAL A 193 6.88 -12.35 -26.39
CA VAL A 193 7.39 -13.11 -25.25
C VAL A 193 8.29 -14.26 -25.69
N ASN A 194 9.53 -14.26 -25.18
CA ASN A 194 10.63 -15.11 -25.64
C ASN A 194 10.90 -16.30 -24.70
N GLY A 195 10.47 -16.23 -23.43
CA GLY A 195 10.79 -17.23 -22.39
C GLY A 195 12.11 -16.97 -21.68
N GLY A 196 12.54 -15.71 -21.58
CA GLY A 196 13.75 -15.30 -20.85
C GLY A 196 13.73 -15.73 -19.39
N GLY A 197 14.89 -16.05 -18.83
CA GLY A 197 15.01 -16.63 -17.50
C GLY A 197 14.45 -18.07 -17.44
N ASP A 198 13.60 -18.33 -16.45
CA ASP A 198 12.96 -19.63 -16.17
C ASP A 198 11.61 -19.84 -16.90
N TRP A 199 11.09 -18.80 -17.57
CA TRP A 199 9.76 -18.77 -18.19
C TRP A 199 9.58 -19.65 -19.43
N SER A 200 10.67 -20.13 -20.05
CA SER A 200 10.66 -20.87 -21.32
C SER A 200 9.70 -22.07 -21.37
N ALA A 201 9.52 -22.79 -20.26
CA ALA A 201 8.59 -23.92 -20.16
C ALA A 201 7.12 -23.48 -20.19
N ALA A 202 6.78 -22.41 -19.47
CA ALA A 202 5.43 -21.85 -19.45
C ALA A 202 5.05 -21.19 -20.78
N VAL A 203 5.98 -20.44 -21.40
CA VAL A 203 5.82 -19.86 -22.74
C VAL A 203 5.58 -20.95 -23.80
N SER A 204 6.23 -22.11 -23.67
CA SER A 204 6.04 -23.24 -24.57
C SER A 204 4.64 -23.85 -24.45
N LYS A 205 4.11 -24.03 -23.23
CA LYS A 205 2.71 -24.45 -23.02
C LYS A 205 1.72 -23.40 -23.52
N ALA A 206 1.98 -22.12 -23.23
CA ALA A 206 1.11 -21.02 -23.63
C ALA A 206 0.96 -20.94 -25.15
N LYS A 207 2.06 -21.05 -25.90
CA LYS A 207 2.02 -21.10 -27.37
C LYS A 207 1.26 -22.33 -27.90
N ALA A 208 1.39 -23.49 -27.25
CA ALA A 208 0.63 -24.69 -27.61
C ALA A 208 -0.89 -24.59 -27.30
N PHE A 209 -1.28 -23.82 -26.28
CA PHE A 209 -2.68 -23.52 -25.99
C PHE A 209 -3.25 -22.49 -26.98
N VAL A 210 -2.55 -21.37 -27.20
CA VAL A 210 -3.01 -20.27 -28.07
C VAL A 210 -3.14 -20.70 -29.53
N ALA A 211 -2.26 -21.59 -30.01
CA ALA A 211 -2.36 -22.19 -31.34
C ALA A 211 -3.64 -23.02 -31.59
N GLN A 212 -4.44 -23.29 -30.55
CA GLN A 212 -5.73 -23.98 -30.66
C GLN A 212 -6.93 -23.02 -30.58
N LEU A 213 -6.74 -21.73 -30.27
CA LEU A 213 -7.83 -20.76 -30.03
C LEU A 213 -8.35 -20.12 -31.32
N THR A 214 -9.67 -19.94 -31.41
CA THR A 214 -10.31 -19.05 -32.38
C THR A 214 -10.23 -17.58 -31.92
N ILE A 215 -10.45 -16.63 -32.83
CA ILE A 215 -10.42 -15.19 -32.50
C ILE A 215 -11.38 -14.82 -31.35
N PRO A 216 -12.65 -15.27 -31.30
CA PRO A 216 -13.52 -15.05 -30.14
C PRO A 216 -12.96 -15.59 -28.82
N GLU A 217 -12.40 -16.80 -28.82
CA GLU A 217 -11.80 -17.38 -27.60
C GLU A 217 -10.51 -16.65 -27.17
N LYS A 218 -9.79 -16.00 -28.09
CA LYS A 218 -8.72 -15.06 -27.76
C LYS A 218 -9.28 -13.75 -27.16
N VAL A 219 -10.42 -13.24 -27.64
CA VAL A 219 -11.08 -12.05 -27.05
C VAL A 219 -11.49 -12.32 -25.61
N ASN A 220 -12.10 -13.48 -25.33
CA ASN A 220 -12.50 -13.95 -24.00
C ASN A 220 -11.38 -13.89 -22.94
N LEU A 221 -10.12 -14.05 -23.36
CA LEU A 221 -8.93 -14.00 -22.50
C LEU A 221 -8.37 -12.58 -22.33
N THR A 222 -8.63 -11.66 -23.26
CA THR A 222 -8.05 -10.29 -23.27
C THR A 222 -9.02 -9.20 -22.84
N THR A 223 -10.33 -9.43 -22.86
CA THR A 223 -11.34 -8.44 -22.42
C THR A 223 -12.20 -9.08 -21.33
N GLY A 224 -12.39 -8.38 -20.22
CA GLY A 224 -13.22 -8.86 -19.12
C GLY A 224 -14.72 -8.88 -19.42
N VAL A 225 -15.47 -9.58 -18.57
CA VAL A 225 -16.91 -9.89 -18.72
C VAL A 225 -17.81 -8.87 -18.00
N ASP A 226 -17.39 -7.61 -17.93
CA ASP A 226 -18.13 -6.57 -17.19
C ASP A 226 -18.25 -6.92 -15.69
N THR A 227 -19.30 -6.43 -15.03
CA THR A 227 -19.68 -6.67 -13.64
C THR A 227 -20.35 -8.02 -13.38
N GLU A 228 -20.56 -8.84 -14.41
CA GLU A 228 -21.34 -10.09 -14.37
C GLU A 228 -20.51 -11.32 -13.92
N GLY A 229 -19.25 -11.11 -13.53
CA GLY A 229 -18.36 -12.13 -12.98
C GLY A 229 -18.28 -12.10 -11.45
N ARG A 230 -17.71 -13.16 -10.85
CA ARG A 230 -17.71 -13.37 -9.39
C ARG A 230 -16.60 -12.65 -8.62
N CYS A 231 -15.66 -12.02 -9.31
CA CYS A 231 -14.52 -11.28 -8.74
C CYS A 231 -14.52 -9.82 -9.23
N ILE A 232 -13.73 -8.89 -8.67
CA ILE A 232 -13.67 -7.49 -9.16
C ILE A 232 -13.25 -7.40 -10.63
N GLY A 233 -12.36 -8.29 -11.08
CA GLY A 233 -11.96 -8.46 -12.47
C GLY A 233 -12.09 -9.92 -12.89
N ASN A 234 -12.47 -10.16 -14.14
CA ASN A 234 -12.76 -11.50 -14.64
C ASN A 234 -12.30 -11.64 -16.09
N SER A 235 -11.91 -12.83 -16.55
CA SER A 235 -11.91 -13.16 -17.99
C SER A 235 -13.04 -14.12 -18.31
N SER A 236 -13.52 -14.11 -19.56
CA SER A 236 -14.45 -15.15 -20.01
C SER A 236 -13.72 -16.49 -20.15
N SER A 237 -14.51 -17.56 -20.24
CA SER A 237 -14.06 -18.95 -20.31
C SER A 237 -13.72 -19.40 -21.74
N VAL A 238 -13.02 -20.52 -21.85
CA VAL A 238 -12.86 -21.28 -23.12
C VAL A 238 -13.23 -22.75 -22.86
N PRO A 239 -14.53 -23.09 -22.80
CA PRO A 239 -14.99 -24.41 -22.36
C PRO A 239 -14.51 -25.56 -23.25
N ARG A 240 -14.33 -25.29 -24.55
CA ARG A 240 -13.81 -26.25 -25.54
C ARG A 240 -12.40 -26.77 -25.20
N LEU A 241 -11.60 -25.99 -24.47
CA LEU A 241 -10.26 -26.36 -24.01
C LEU A 241 -10.21 -26.57 -22.48
N GLY A 242 -11.36 -26.61 -21.80
CA GLY A 242 -11.44 -26.82 -20.35
C GLY A 242 -10.95 -25.65 -19.50
N PHE A 243 -10.77 -24.46 -20.08
CA PHE A 243 -10.32 -23.27 -19.35
C PHE A 243 -11.52 -22.49 -18.79
N ALA A 244 -11.52 -22.24 -17.49
CA ALA A 244 -12.68 -21.69 -16.76
C ALA A 244 -12.81 -20.16 -16.84
N GLY A 245 -11.76 -19.44 -17.22
CA GLY A 245 -11.63 -17.99 -17.00
C GLY A 245 -10.58 -17.68 -15.94
N PHE A 246 -10.15 -16.41 -15.85
CA PHE A 246 -9.42 -15.88 -14.71
C PHE A 246 -10.37 -15.18 -13.76
N CYS A 247 -10.28 -15.47 -12.46
CA CYS A 247 -10.68 -14.54 -11.40
C CYS A 247 -9.47 -13.65 -11.06
N LEU A 248 -9.65 -12.34 -11.16
CA LEU A 248 -8.71 -11.33 -10.71
C LEU A 248 -9.35 -10.64 -9.50
N GLU A 249 -8.72 -10.71 -8.34
CA GLU A 249 -9.29 -10.15 -7.11
C GLU A 249 -8.33 -9.20 -6.40
N ASP A 250 -8.90 -8.13 -5.86
CA ASP A 250 -8.22 -7.17 -5.01
C ASP A 250 -7.86 -7.83 -3.66
N LEU A 251 -6.73 -7.51 -3.01
CA LEU A 251 -5.89 -6.32 -3.12
C LEU A 251 -4.49 -6.50 -2.47
N PRO A 252 -3.63 -5.48 -2.30
CA PRO A 252 -2.36 -5.60 -1.55
C PRO A 252 -2.41 -5.98 -0.05
N VAL A 253 -3.57 -6.15 0.62
CA VAL A 253 -3.67 -6.41 2.09
C VAL A 253 -4.62 -7.55 2.52
N GLY A 254 -5.21 -8.29 1.58
CA GLY A 254 -6.19 -9.34 1.84
C GLY A 254 -7.05 -9.60 0.61
N VAL A 255 -8.01 -10.53 0.70
CA VAL A 255 -9.00 -10.76 -0.36
C VAL A 255 -10.19 -9.81 -0.13
N ARG A 256 -10.52 -9.00 -1.14
CA ARG A 256 -11.61 -8.02 -1.09
C ARG A 256 -12.99 -8.68 -1.18
N ASP A 257 -13.97 -8.02 -0.57
CA ASP A 257 -15.41 -8.31 -0.62
C ASP A 257 -15.80 -9.80 -0.61
N THR A 258 -15.15 -10.51 0.31
CA THR A 258 -15.43 -11.90 0.67
C THR A 258 -15.49 -12.06 2.19
N ASP A 259 -15.86 -13.24 2.65
CA ASP A 259 -15.93 -13.62 4.06
C ASP A 259 -14.78 -14.55 4.47
N TYR A 260 -14.59 -14.76 5.79
CA TYR A 260 -13.62 -15.70 6.37
C TYR A 260 -12.19 -15.68 5.77
N ALA A 261 -11.75 -14.50 5.27
CA ALA A 261 -10.38 -14.15 4.95
C ALA A 261 -9.80 -13.24 6.04
N SER A 262 -8.48 -13.02 6.03
CA SER A 262 -7.78 -12.12 6.95
C SER A 262 -7.56 -10.72 6.34
N LEU A 263 -7.48 -9.72 7.22
CA LEU A 263 -7.06 -8.36 6.88
C LEU A 263 -5.68 -8.08 7.48
N PHE A 264 -4.68 -8.07 6.60
CA PHE A 264 -3.26 -7.93 6.94
C PHE A 264 -2.85 -6.48 7.16
N PRO A 265 -1.73 -6.21 7.86
CA PRO A 265 -1.16 -4.86 7.98
C PRO A 265 -0.88 -4.28 6.60
N SER A 266 -0.97 -2.96 6.45
CA SER A 266 -0.70 -2.25 5.19
C SER A 266 0.71 -2.49 4.61
N GLY A 267 0.92 -2.12 3.33
CA GLY A 267 2.25 -2.13 2.74
C GLY A 267 3.24 -1.27 3.51
N MET A 268 2.77 -0.13 4.03
CA MET A 268 3.53 0.83 4.82
C MET A 268 3.99 0.24 6.17
N ASN A 269 3.12 -0.49 6.87
CA ASN A 269 3.48 -1.22 8.09
C ASN A 269 4.57 -2.25 7.80
N VAL A 270 4.42 -3.02 6.73
CA VAL A 270 5.38 -4.06 6.38
C VAL A 270 6.73 -3.42 6.01
N ALA A 271 6.73 -2.28 5.32
CA ALA A 271 7.93 -1.47 5.11
C ALA A 271 8.54 -0.97 6.44
N MET A 272 7.73 -0.50 7.40
CA MET A 272 8.18 -0.08 8.74
C MET A 272 8.91 -1.19 9.53
N THR A 273 8.64 -2.48 9.26
CA THR A 273 9.41 -3.57 9.89
C THR A 273 10.89 -3.59 9.49
N TRP A 274 11.21 -3.11 8.27
CA TRP A 274 12.50 -3.30 7.59
C TRP A 274 12.99 -4.77 7.65
N ASP A 275 12.06 -5.72 7.49
CA ASP A 275 12.33 -7.15 7.52
C ASP A 275 11.86 -7.85 6.23
N ALA A 276 12.83 -8.30 5.43
CA ALA A 276 12.58 -9.01 4.19
C ALA A 276 11.89 -10.38 4.39
N ALA A 277 12.03 -11.01 5.56
CA ALA A 277 11.35 -12.27 5.88
C ALA A 277 9.88 -12.03 6.23
N LEU A 278 9.54 -10.97 6.97
CA LEU A 278 8.15 -10.59 7.23
C LEU A 278 7.42 -10.15 5.94
N MET A 279 8.11 -9.42 5.06
CA MET A 279 7.61 -9.09 3.71
C MET A 279 7.27 -10.36 2.90
N LEU A 280 8.15 -11.36 2.93
CA LEU A 280 7.95 -12.64 2.25
C LEU A 280 6.79 -13.43 2.85
N GLN A 281 6.78 -13.61 4.17
CA GLN A 281 5.77 -14.38 4.88
C GLN A 281 4.36 -13.80 4.72
N ARG A 282 4.21 -12.47 4.70
CA ARG A 282 2.93 -11.82 4.39
C ARG A 282 2.46 -12.13 2.98
N GLY A 283 3.35 -12.04 1.99
CA GLY A 283 3.06 -12.46 0.62
C GLY A 283 2.59 -13.91 0.55
N GLN A 284 3.25 -14.82 1.29
CA GLN A 284 2.87 -16.23 1.36
C GLN A 284 1.48 -16.43 1.98
N ALA A 285 1.19 -15.77 3.11
CA ALA A 285 -0.10 -15.87 3.79
C ALA A 285 -1.26 -15.35 2.92
N MET A 286 -1.13 -14.15 2.36
CA MET A 286 -2.13 -13.61 1.42
C MET A 286 -2.30 -14.49 0.19
N GLY A 287 -1.20 -14.98 -0.42
CA GLY A 287 -1.25 -15.88 -1.57
C GLY A 287 -1.97 -17.21 -1.28
N ALA A 288 -1.88 -17.71 -0.04
CA ALA A 288 -2.61 -18.90 0.38
C ALA A 288 -4.12 -18.62 0.48
N GLU A 289 -4.52 -17.42 0.92
CA GLU A 289 -5.92 -17.00 1.00
C GLU A 289 -6.56 -16.75 -0.37
N PHE A 290 -5.88 -15.99 -1.24
CA PHE A 290 -6.29 -15.80 -2.63
C PHE A 290 -6.50 -17.15 -3.33
N ARG A 291 -5.54 -18.07 -3.21
CA ARG A 291 -5.70 -19.44 -3.76
C ARG A 291 -6.85 -20.18 -3.10
N GLY A 292 -7.02 -20.06 -1.79
CA GLY A 292 -8.10 -20.70 -1.03
C GLY A 292 -9.49 -20.26 -1.49
N LYS A 293 -9.65 -18.99 -1.90
CA LYS A 293 -10.87 -18.43 -2.50
C LYS A 293 -11.03 -18.72 -4.01
N GLY A 294 -10.03 -19.33 -4.65
CA GLY A 294 -10.01 -19.66 -6.08
C GLY A 294 -9.52 -18.53 -6.99
N VAL A 295 -8.97 -17.45 -6.43
CA VAL A 295 -8.47 -16.30 -7.19
C VAL A 295 -7.23 -16.69 -7.99
N ASN A 296 -7.19 -16.34 -9.28
CA ASN A 296 -6.06 -16.62 -10.17
C ASN A 296 -5.00 -15.51 -10.12
N VAL A 297 -5.43 -14.25 -10.04
CA VAL A 297 -4.57 -13.06 -10.02
C VAL A 297 -4.91 -12.20 -8.81
N ALA A 298 -3.94 -12.00 -7.91
CA ALA A 298 -4.06 -11.04 -6.81
C ALA A 298 -3.64 -9.65 -7.30
N LEU A 299 -4.50 -8.64 -7.15
CA LEU A 299 -4.24 -7.26 -7.62
C LEU A 299 -3.33 -6.48 -6.65
N GLY A 300 -2.15 -7.03 -6.35
CA GLY A 300 -1.08 -6.40 -5.58
C GLY A 300 0.25 -7.16 -5.69
N PRO A 301 1.36 -6.64 -5.13
CA PRO A 301 1.41 -5.47 -4.24
C PRO A 301 1.58 -4.12 -4.98
N MET A 302 1.56 -3.03 -4.22
CA MET A 302 1.61 -1.65 -4.73
C MET A 302 3.04 -1.07 -4.70
N MET A 303 3.41 -0.32 -5.75
CA MET A 303 4.79 0.03 -6.11
C MET A 303 5.06 1.53 -6.22
N ASN A 304 4.02 2.36 -6.28
CA ASN A 304 4.17 3.81 -6.34
C ASN A 304 4.86 4.32 -5.06
N LEU A 305 5.65 5.39 -5.20
CA LEU A 305 6.36 5.95 -4.06
C LEU A 305 5.48 6.95 -3.32
N ALA A 306 5.76 7.18 -2.05
CA ALA A 306 5.13 8.24 -1.27
C ALA A 306 5.64 9.64 -1.69
N ARG A 307 5.43 10.02 -2.96
CA ARG A 307 5.93 11.28 -3.54
C ARG A 307 5.43 12.50 -2.78
N ASN A 308 4.11 12.56 -2.61
CA ASN A 308 3.43 13.63 -1.91
C ASN A 308 3.03 13.09 -0.53
N ALA A 309 3.42 13.77 0.56
CA ALA A 309 3.10 13.36 1.93
C ALA A 309 1.60 13.22 2.22
N ALA A 310 0.74 13.89 1.44
CA ALA A 310 -0.70 13.90 1.56
C ALA A 310 -1.44 12.96 0.58
N ALA A 311 -0.74 12.21 -0.29
CA ALA A 311 -1.39 11.39 -1.32
C ALA A 311 -2.18 10.21 -0.72
N GLY A 312 -3.38 9.99 -1.25
CA GLY A 312 -4.41 9.15 -0.64
C GLY A 312 -4.06 7.67 -0.50
N ARG A 313 -3.32 7.11 -1.46
CA ARG A 313 -3.02 5.67 -1.56
C ARG A 313 -1.61 5.27 -1.11
N ASN A 314 -0.82 6.19 -0.55
CA ASN A 314 0.57 5.96 -0.14
C ASN A 314 0.74 4.69 0.72
N TRP A 315 -0.25 4.39 1.56
CA TRP A 315 -0.21 3.31 2.55
C TRP A 315 -0.32 1.89 1.98
N GLU A 316 -0.89 1.74 0.78
CA GLU A 316 -0.87 0.46 0.05
C GLU A 316 0.56 0.06 -0.34
N GLY A 317 1.41 1.06 -0.62
CA GLY A 317 2.81 0.91 -1.03
C GLY A 317 3.79 0.91 0.15
N ALA A 318 5.07 1.11 -0.16
CA ALA A 318 6.19 0.84 0.76
C ALA A 318 6.93 2.09 1.28
N GLY A 319 6.35 3.29 1.12
CA GLY A 319 6.98 4.57 1.50
C GLY A 319 7.75 5.24 0.36
N ALA A 320 8.75 6.06 0.70
CA ALA A 320 9.32 7.05 -0.23
C ALA A 320 10.64 6.64 -0.91
N ASP A 321 11.31 5.57 -0.47
CA ASP A 321 12.59 5.14 -1.07
C ASP A 321 12.44 3.95 -2.03
N PRO A 322 12.93 4.06 -3.28
CA PRO A 322 12.88 2.98 -4.28
C PRO A 322 13.61 1.71 -3.88
N PHE A 323 14.71 1.76 -3.12
CA PHE A 323 15.40 0.53 -2.73
C PHE A 323 14.57 -0.26 -1.71
N LEU A 324 14.01 0.41 -0.70
CA LEU A 324 13.11 -0.22 0.26
C LEU A 324 11.84 -0.75 -0.43
N ALA A 325 11.26 0.05 -1.34
CA ALA A 325 10.11 -0.37 -2.14
C ALA A 325 10.43 -1.58 -3.05
N GLY A 326 11.61 -1.64 -3.67
CA GLY A 326 12.05 -2.78 -4.46
C GLY A 326 12.25 -4.07 -3.65
N VAL A 327 12.68 -3.97 -2.39
CA VAL A 327 12.72 -5.12 -1.48
C VAL A 327 11.31 -5.56 -1.07
N HIS A 328 10.43 -4.62 -0.69
CA HIS A 328 9.02 -4.91 -0.42
C HIS A 328 8.35 -5.65 -1.59
N ALA A 329 8.53 -5.10 -2.79
CA ALA A 329 8.00 -5.62 -4.05
C ALA A 329 8.41 -7.08 -4.28
N ALA A 330 9.73 -7.32 -4.36
CA ALA A 330 10.28 -8.64 -4.66
C ALA A 330 9.85 -9.70 -3.63
N GLN A 331 9.85 -9.37 -2.34
CA GLN A 331 9.51 -10.34 -1.30
C GLN A 331 8.00 -10.66 -1.26
N ASN A 332 7.12 -9.66 -1.36
CA ASN A 332 5.67 -9.94 -1.41
C ASN A 332 5.30 -10.74 -2.68
N ILE A 333 5.90 -10.41 -3.84
CA ILE A 333 5.69 -11.13 -5.11
C ILE A 333 6.16 -12.58 -5.01
N VAL A 334 7.40 -12.84 -4.57
CA VAL A 334 7.90 -14.22 -4.36
C VAL A 334 7.01 -14.97 -3.35
N GLY A 335 6.51 -14.27 -2.33
CA GLY A 335 5.60 -14.83 -1.35
C GLY A 335 4.29 -15.31 -1.97
N MET A 336 3.53 -14.41 -2.60
CA MET A 336 2.25 -14.72 -3.25
C MET A 336 2.39 -15.83 -4.28
N GLN A 337 3.39 -15.70 -5.16
CA GLN A 337 3.61 -16.62 -6.28
C GLN A 337 4.12 -17.99 -5.84
N SER A 338 4.77 -18.11 -4.67
CA SER A 338 5.10 -19.43 -4.09
C SER A 338 3.87 -20.29 -3.78
N GLN A 339 2.68 -19.69 -3.67
CA GLN A 339 1.41 -20.39 -3.48
C GLN A 339 0.71 -20.71 -4.81
N GLY A 340 1.20 -20.19 -5.94
CA GLY A 340 0.63 -20.40 -7.29
C GLY A 340 -0.49 -19.42 -7.66
N VAL A 341 -0.63 -18.29 -6.96
CA VAL A 341 -1.42 -17.14 -7.40
C VAL A 341 -0.53 -16.23 -8.25
N ILE A 342 -1.05 -15.63 -9.31
CA ILE A 342 -0.32 -14.61 -10.09
C ILE A 342 -0.32 -13.30 -9.28
N ALA A 343 0.86 -12.75 -8.98
CA ALA A 343 0.97 -11.44 -8.36
C ALA A 343 0.95 -10.32 -9.41
N CYS A 344 0.48 -9.14 -9.02
CA CYS A 344 0.27 -7.99 -9.90
C CYS A 344 0.94 -6.72 -9.37
N ALA A 345 2.01 -6.26 -10.02
CA ALA A 345 2.63 -4.99 -9.66
C ALA A 345 1.76 -3.80 -10.11
N LYS A 346 1.20 -3.01 -9.18
CA LYS A 346 0.37 -1.82 -9.48
C LYS A 346 0.90 -0.52 -8.85
N HIS A 347 0.71 0.67 -9.38
CA HIS A 347 0.06 1.06 -10.64
C HIS A 347 1.13 1.68 -11.56
N PHE A 348 1.34 1.10 -12.75
CA PHE A 348 2.44 1.45 -13.66
C PHE A 348 2.02 2.55 -14.65
N ALA A 349 2.48 3.79 -14.53
CA ALA A 349 3.38 4.35 -13.52
C ALA A 349 3.00 5.80 -13.20
N LEU A 350 3.54 6.33 -12.09
CA LEU A 350 3.39 7.72 -11.64
C LEU A 350 1.96 8.11 -11.18
N ASN A 351 1.23 7.15 -10.59
CA ASN A 351 -0.05 7.39 -9.94
C ASN A 351 0.14 7.89 -8.49
N GLU A 352 0.81 9.02 -8.33
CA GLU A 352 1.29 9.54 -7.03
C GLU A 352 0.35 10.62 -6.38
N GLN A 353 -0.89 10.76 -6.87
CA GLN A 353 -2.00 11.45 -6.19
C GLN A 353 -3.37 10.99 -6.75
N GLU A 354 -4.45 11.21 -6.00
CA GLU A 354 -5.81 10.81 -6.41
C GLU A 354 -6.58 11.92 -7.15
N HIS A 355 -6.35 13.19 -6.79
CA HIS A 355 -6.98 14.32 -7.48
C HIS A 355 -6.64 14.31 -8.97
N TYR A 356 -7.66 14.33 -9.81
CA TYR A 356 -7.57 14.24 -11.28
C TYR A 356 -6.89 12.95 -11.82
N ARG A 357 -6.85 11.84 -11.06
CA ARG A 357 -6.18 10.60 -11.52
C ARG A 357 -6.71 10.05 -12.86
N GLY A 358 -8.01 10.19 -13.12
CA GLY A 358 -8.69 9.69 -14.33
C GLY A 358 -9.67 8.56 -14.04
N GLY A 359 -9.86 7.69 -15.05
CA GLY A 359 -10.84 6.58 -15.03
C GLY A 359 -12.23 6.98 -15.53
N GLY A 360 -12.98 6.01 -16.06
CA GLY A 360 -14.40 6.18 -16.40
C GLY A 360 -14.74 7.33 -17.35
N GLY A 361 -13.81 7.69 -18.25
CA GLY A 361 -13.97 8.82 -19.19
C GLY A 361 -13.63 10.21 -18.64
N GLY A 362 -13.10 10.33 -17.41
CA GLY A 362 -12.65 11.61 -16.83
C GLY A 362 -11.29 12.11 -17.35
N ASP A 363 -11.06 13.43 -17.30
CA ASP A 363 -9.79 14.06 -17.65
C ASP A 363 -8.67 13.72 -16.64
N ALA A 364 -7.86 12.72 -16.98
CA ALA A 364 -6.68 12.29 -16.22
C ALA A 364 -5.53 13.32 -16.29
N TYR A 365 -4.86 13.59 -15.17
CA TYR A 365 -3.64 14.41 -15.11
C TYR A 365 -2.47 13.78 -15.89
N SER A 366 -1.48 14.60 -16.24
CA SER A 366 -0.16 14.14 -16.70
C SER A 366 0.92 14.34 -15.65
N SER A 367 1.53 13.24 -15.21
CA SER A 367 2.79 13.27 -14.47
C SER A 367 3.96 13.33 -15.47
N ASN A 368 4.79 14.35 -15.32
CA ASN A 368 5.85 14.68 -16.25
C ASN A 368 7.20 14.54 -15.54
N GLN A 369 7.93 13.47 -15.85
CA GLN A 369 9.21 13.14 -15.23
C GLN A 369 10.28 12.90 -16.32
N ASP A 370 11.53 13.25 -16.01
CA ASP A 370 12.66 12.93 -16.88
C ASP A 370 13.10 11.47 -16.75
N ASP A 371 13.62 10.94 -17.86
CA ASP A 371 14.04 9.56 -18.06
C ASP A 371 14.94 9.03 -16.94
N ARG A 372 16.00 9.77 -16.56
CA ARG A 372 16.89 9.37 -15.47
C ARG A 372 16.14 9.26 -14.15
N SER A 373 15.36 10.28 -13.81
CA SER A 373 14.61 10.32 -12.55
C SER A 373 13.60 9.17 -12.45
N PHE A 374 12.97 8.81 -13.57
CA PHE A 374 12.09 7.65 -13.65
C PHE A 374 12.84 6.33 -13.36
N HIS A 375 13.96 6.07 -14.05
CA HIS A 375 14.74 4.84 -13.88
C HIS A 375 15.36 4.68 -12.47
N GLU A 376 15.87 5.76 -11.88
CA GLU A 376 16.53 5.73 -10.56
C GLU A 376 15.55 5.79 -9.37
N MET A 377 14.27 6.11 -9.61
CA MET A 377 13.22 6.21 -8.59
C MET A 377 12.02 5.30 -8.92
N GLN A 378 10.95 5.82 -9.54
CA GLN A 378 9.67 5.11 -9.64
C GLN A 378 9.69 3.80 -10.46
N LEU A 379 10.64 3.61 -11.38
CA LEU A 379 10.77 2.35 -12.12
C LEU A 379 11.39 1.22 -11.27
N TRP A 380 12.30 1.56 -10.35
CA TRP A 380 13.10 0.58 -9.60
C TRP A 380 12.27 -0.52 -8.88
N PRO A 381 11.16 -0.23 -8.17
CA PRO A 381 10.34 -1.29 -7.58
C PRO A 381 9.70 -2.21 -8.63
N PHE A 382 9.34 -1.71 -9.82
CA PHE A 382 8.89 -2.55 -10.94
C PHE A 382 10.04 -3.38 -11.54
N ALA A 383 11.27 -2.84 -11.62
CA ALA A 383 12.44 -3.60 -12.07
C ALA A 383 12.75 -4.78 -11.14
N GLU A 384 12.74 -4.59 -9.81
CA GLU A 384 12.84 -5.70 -8.86
C GLU A 384 11.62 -6.64 -8.91
N SER A 385 10.42 -6.15 -9.27
CA SER A 385 9.22 -6.99 -9.47
C SER A 385 9.37 -7.94 -10.67
N VAL A 386 9.82 -7.44 -11.81
CA VAL A 386 10.07 -8.26 -13.00
C VAL A 386 11.22 -9.24 -12.74
N ARG A 387 12.26 -8.82 -12.01
CA ARG A 387 13.34 -9.71 -11.56
C ARG A 387 12.89 -10.79 -10.57
N ALA A 388 11.88 -10.50 -9.75
CA ALA A 388 11.21 -11.45 -8.86
C ALA A 388 10.23 -12.38 -9.62
N GLY A 389 10.11 -12.23 -10.94
CA GLY A 389 9.26 -13.07 -11.78
C GLY A 389 7.78 -12.76 -11.64
N VAL A 390 7.38 -11.50 -11.41
CA VAL A 390 5.96 -11.11 -11.35
C VAL A 390 5.20 -11.54 -12.61
N GLY A 391 4.02 -12.13 -12.45
CA GLY A 391 3.23 -12.65 -13.56
C GLY A 391 2.30 -11.63 -14.22
N SER A 392 1.94 -10.54 -13.54
CA SER A 392 1.24 -9.42 -14.16
C SER A 392 1.72 -8.05 -13.67
N VAL A 393 1.44 -7.03 -14.46
CA VAL A 393 1.57 -5.61 -14.10
C VAL A 393 0.24 -4.93 -14.44
N MET A 394 -0.16 -3.93 -13.67
CA MET A 394 -1.35 -3.11 -13.92
C MET A 394 -0.94 -1.71 -14.37
N CYS A 395 -1.40 -1.26 -15.53
CA CYS A 395 -1.17 0.10 -16.01
C CYS A 395 -2.15 1.10 -15.38
N ALA A 396 -1.64 2.26 -14.99
CA ALA A 396 -2.36 3.24 -14.16
C ALA A 396 -3.39 4.09 -14.93
N TYR A 397 -4.28 4.76 -14.17
CA TYR A 397 -5.24 5.75 -14.68
C TYR A 397 -4.59 6.99 -15.30
N ASN A 398 -3.49 7.47 -14.71
CA ASN A 398 -2.91 8.75 -15.08
C ASN A 398 -2.24 8.74 -16.47
N ARG A 399 -2.02 9.94 -17.01
CA ARG A 399 -1.08 10.15 -18.12
C ARG A 399 0.34 10.27 -17.58
N VAL A 400 1.29 9.83 -18.40
CA VAL A 400 2.73 10.06 -18.21
C VAL A 400 3.26 10.73 -19.47
N ASN A 401 3.86 11.91 -19.32
CA ASN A 401 4.31 12.74 -20.44
C ASN A 401 3.22 12.87 -21.54
N GLN A 402 2.03 13.31 -21.11
CA GLN A 402 0.76 13.50 -21.85
C GLN A 402 0.05 12.23 -22.36
N THR A 403 0.69 11.06 -22.34
CA THR A 403 0.12 9.81 -22.86
C THR A 403 -0.42 8.94 -21.72
N SER A 404 -1.69 8.52 -21.81
CA SER A 404 -2.37 7.65 -20.84
C SER A 404 -1.54 6.39 -20.58
N ALA A 405 -1.30 5.99 -19.32
CA ALA A 405 -0.29 4.96 -19.03
C ALA A 405 -0.59 3.62 -19.72
N CYS A 406 -1.87 3.22 -19.81
CA CYS A 406 -2.33 2.04 -20.54
C CYS A 406 -2.20 2.08 -22.07
N GLU A 407 -1.73 3.19 -22.66
CA GLU A 407 -1.37 3.28 -24.09
C GLU A 407 0.01 3.91 -24.33
N ASN A 408 0.82 4.08 -23.27
CA ASN A 408 2.13 4.73 -23.35
C ASN A 408 3.22 3.76 -23.84
N ARG A 409 3.58 3.88 -25.12
CA ARG A 409 4.58 3.01 -25.77
C ARG A 409 5.93 2.96 -25.06
N HIS A 410 6.42 4.07 -24.53
CA HIS A 410 7.73 4.12 -23.89
C HIS A 410 7.71 3.30 -22.59
N LEU A 411 6.70 3.49 -21.74
CA LEU A 411 6.52 2.69 -20.53
C LEU A 411 6.30 1.20 -20.84
N LEU A 412 5.32 0.90 -21.69
CA LEU A 412 4.78 -0.45 -21.86
C LEU A 412 5.63 -1.35 -22.76
N ASN A 413 6.07 -0.84 -23.93
CA ASN A 413 6.92 -1.60 -24.84
C ASN A 413 8.39 -1.42 -24.47
N SER A 414 8.90 -0.18 -24.50
CA SER A 414 10.36 0.03 -24.45
C SER A 414 10.99 -0.21 -23.09
N VAL A 415 10.37 0.26 -22.01
CA VAL A 415 10.88 0.00 -20.66
C VAL A 415 10.44 -1.39 -20.17
N LEU A 416 9.14 -1.64 -20.01
CA LEU A 416 8.68 -2.88 -19.35
C LEU A 416 9.01 -4.16 -20.16
N LYS A 417 8.69 -4.20 -21.45
CA LYS A 417 8.81 -5.44 -22.25
C LYS A 417 10.16 -5.58 -22.98
N GLU A 418 10.77 -4.49 -23.43
CA GLU A 418 12.03 -4.49 -24.18
C GLU A 418 13.25 -4.48 -23.25
N GLU A 419 13.39 -3.46 -22.39
CA GLU A 419 14.50 -3.30 -21.44
C GLU A 419 14.44 -4.29 -20.27
N LEU A 420 13.37 -4.25 -19.46
CA LEU A 420 13.20 -5.12 -18.28
C LEU A 420 12.86 -6.58 -18.67
N ASP A 421 12.71 -6.91 -19.96
CA ASP A 421 12.40 -8.25 -20.49
C ASP A 421 11.20 -8.93 -19.80
N PHE A 422 10.15 -8.16 -19.48
CA PHE A 422 8.94 -8.68 -18.82
C PHE A 422 8.24 -9.77 -19.65
N GLN A 423 8.04 -10.94 -19.04
CA GLN A 423 7.48 -12.14 -19.69
C GLN A 423 5.96 -12.29 -19.48
N GLY A 424 5.43 -11.72 -18.40
CA GLY A 424 4.00 -11.76 -18.09
C GLY A 424 3.15 -10.81 -18.94
N PHE A 425 1.94 -10.54 -18.46
CA PHE A 425 0.95 -9.70 -19.15
C PHE A 425 0.70 -8.37 -18.45
N MET A 426 0.40 -7.32 -19.23
CA MET A 426 -0.06 -6.03 -18.74
C MET A 426 -1.59 -5.98 -18.78
N LEU A 427 -2.24 -5.83 -17.61
CA LEU A 427 -3.66 -5.49 -17.52
C LEU A 427 -3.86 -4.00 -17.27
N SER A 428 -5.07 -3.50 -17.51
CA SER A 428 -5.47 -2.16 -17.06
C SER A 428 -5.91 -2.12 -15.60
N ASP A 429 -5.72 -0.97 -14.97
CA ASP A 429 -6.57 -0.56 -13.86
C ASP A 429 -8.04 -0.41 -14.36
N CYS A 430 -9.01 -0.44 -13.44
CA CYS A 430 -10.42 -0.67 -13.79
C CYS A 430 -11.02 0.46 -14.63
N ALA A 431 -11.22 0.22 -15.92
CA ALA A 431 -11.56 1.21 -16.96
C ALA A 431 -10.51 2.34 -17.13
N ALA A 432 -9.22 1.97 -17.14
CA ALA A 432 -8.09 2.83 -17.53
C ALA A 432 -7.71 2.73 -19.02
N VAL A 433 -8.28 1.81 -19.80
CA VAL A 433 -8.13 1.79 -21.27
C VAL A 433 -8.98 2.91 -21.88
N THR A 434 -8.37 3.75 -22.72
CA THR A 434 -9.01 4.90 -23.38
C THR A 434 -9.11 4.77 -24.91
N SER A 435 -8.55 3.72 -25.50
CA SER A 435 -8.58 3.48 -26.95
C SER A 435 -8.34 2.01 -27.31
N LEU A 436 -8.81 1.58 -28.47
CA LEU A 436 -8.48 0.25 -29.04
C LEU A 436 -7.02 0.19 -29.52
N TYR A 437 -6.71 0.90 -30.61
CA TYR A 437 -5.49 0.66 -31.37
C TYR A 437 -4.21 1.04 -30.60
N ALA A 438 -4.22 2.14 -29.85
CA ALA A 438 -3.00 2.59 -29.17
C ALA A 438 -2.66 1.67 -27.98
N SER A 439 -3.62 1.33 -27.10
CA SER A 439 -3.38 0.40 -25.98
C SER A 439 -2.85 -0.96 -26.46
N VAL A 440 -3.52 -1.56 -27.44
CA VAL A 440 -3.15 -2.85 -28.06
C VAL A 440 -1.74 -2.84 -28.64
N MET A 441 -1.42 -1.84 -29.49
CA MET A 441 -0.14 -1.81 -30.20
C MET A 441 1.02 -1.29 -29.35
N ASN A 442 0.73 -0.47 -28.34
CA ASN A 442 1.74 0.11 -27.45
C ASN A 442 2.04 -0.73 -26.21
N GLY A 443 1.25 -1.76 -25.88
CA GLY A 443 1.72 -2.88 -25.05
C GLY A 443 0.77 -3.47 -24.01
N ALA A 444 -0.47 -2.97 -23.87
CA ALA A 444 -1.46 -3.61 -23.00
C ALA A 444 -1.88 -4.98 -23.55
N ASP A 445 -2.17 -5.95 -22.68
CA ASP A 445 -2.55 -7.33 -23.03
C ASP A 445 -3.95 -7.73 -22.53
N MET A 446 -4.46 -7.10 -21.46
CA MET A 446 -5.80 -7.36 -20.91
C MET A 446 -6.52 -6.06 -20.53
N ASN A 447 -7.78 -5.90 -20.92
CA ASN A 447 -8.67 -4.81 -20.53
C ASN A 447 -9.64 -5.28 -19.43
N GLN A 448 -9.60 -4.62 -18.27
CA GLN A 448 -10.42 -4.91 -17.09
C GLN A 448 -11.18 -3.66 -16.61
N PRO A 449 -12.43 -3.80 -16.11
CA PRO A 449 -13.25 -5.02 -16.09
C PRO A 449 -13.88 -5.37 -17.45
N GLY A 450 -13.70 -4.52 -18.47
CA GLY A 450 -14.12 -4.78 -19.86
C GLY A 450 -14.82 -3.58 -20.51
N PHE A 451 -15.69 -2.89 -19.77
CA PHE A 451 -16.43 -1.72 -20.24
C PHE A 451 -15.56 -0.47 -20.48
N VAL A 452 -16.12 0.57 -21.12
CA VAL A 452 -15.48 1.89 -21.28
C VAL A 452 -15.64 2.81 -20.06
N ALA A 453 -16.78 2.80 -19.37
CA ALA A 453 -16.98 3.52 -18.11
C ALA A 453 -17.98 2.81 -17.17
N TYR A 454 -17.86 3.12 -15.86
CA TYR A 454 -18.79 2.63 -14.84
C TYR A 454 -20.21 3.15 -15.10
N GLY A 455 -21.18 2.24 -15.15
CA GLY A 455 -22.61 2.57 -15.33
C GLY A 455 -23.07 2.65 -16.79
N ASP A 456 -22.23 2.26 -17.76
CA ASP A 456 -22.69 1.85 -19.09
C ASP A 456 -23.51 0.54 -19.01
N SER A 457 -24.15 0.14 -20.11
CA SER A 457 -24.96 -1.08 -20.14
C SER A 457 -24.10 -2.35 -20.19
N ASN A 458 -24.29 -3.25 -19.22
CA ASN A 458 -23.64 -4.56 -19.14
C ASN A 458 -23.77 -5.38 -20.45
N ASP A 459 -22.67 -5.95 -20.93
CA ASP A 459 -22.63 -6.90 -22.06
C ASP A 459 -21.62 -8.04 -21.74
N PRO A 460 -22.06 -9.13 -21.06
CA PRO A 460 -21.15 -10.12 -20.47
C PRO A 460 -20.42 -11.05 -21.45
N ASP A 461 -20.74 -11.04 -22.74
CA ASP A 461 -19.99 -11.80 -23.74
C ASP A 461 -18.97 -10.87 -24.42
N PRO A 462 -17.66 -10.95 -24.09
CA PRO A 462 -16.68 -10.02 -24.63
C PRO A 462 -16.50 -10.16 -26.14
N ALA A 463 -16.88 -11.30 -26.74
CA ALA A 463 -16.84 -11.49 -28.18
C ALA A 463 -17.94 -10.72 -28.93
N THR A 464 -19.03 -10.34 -28.25
CA THR A 464 -20.09 -9.46 -28.78
C THR A 464 -20.10 -8.06 -28.16
N ALA A 465 -19.44 -7.85 -27.03
CA ALA A 465 -19.40 -6.60 -26.27
C ALA A 465 -19.10 -5.36 -27.13
N ASN A 466 -20.09 -4.47 -27.25
CA ASN A 466 -19.96 -3.16 -27.90
C ASN A 466 -19.75 -2.01 -26.90
N ASN A 467 -19.97 -2.25 -25.60
CA ASN A 467 -19.73 -1.32 -24.50
C ASN A 467 -18.23 -1.21 -24.10
N SER A 468 -17.34 -1.78 -24.91
CA SER A 468 -15.90 -1.90 -24.65
C SER A 468 -15.09 -1.17 -25.73
N TYR A 469 -13.92 -0.64 -25.36
CA TYR A 469 -12.90 -0.25 -26.33
C TYR A 469 -12.27 -1.46 -27.02
N TRP A 470 -12.34 -2.65 -26.42
CA TRP A 470 -11.80 -3.91 -26.95
C TRP A 470 -12.94 -4.83 -27.37
N GLY A 471 -13.12 -5.98 -26.73
CA GLY A 471 -14.23 -6.90 -26.97
C GLY A 471 -14.44 -7.24 -28.46
N ALA A 472 -15.67 -7.05 -28.94
CA ALA A 472 -16.01 -7.26 -30.35
C ALA A 472 -15.18 -6.37 -31.29
N GLN A 473 -14.82 -5.15 -30.89
CA GLN A 473 -14.01 -4.24 -31.71
C GLN A 473 -12.59 -4.79 -31.93
N LEU A 474 -11.98 -5.39 -30.90
CA LEU A 474 -10.67 -6.05 -31.01
C LEU A 474 -10.73 -7.27 -31.93
N GLY A 475 -11.73 -8.13 -31.78
CA GLY A 475 -11.94 -9.28 -32.67
C GLY A 475 -12.11 -8.87 -34.14
N GLN A 476 -12.92 -7.84 -34.41
CA GLN A 476 -13.11 -7.30 -35.77
C GLN A 476 -11.85 -6.64 -36.33
N ALA A 477 -11.10 -5.90 -35.52
CA ALA A 477 -9.85 -5.27 -35.93
C ALA A 477 -8.74 -6.27 -36.26
N VAL A 478 -8.75 -7.47 -35.67
CA VAL A 478 -7.88 -8.57 -36.09
C VAL A 478 -8.39 -9.21 -37.38
N MET A 479 -9.69 -9.54 -37.48
CA MET A 479 -10.27 -10.17 -38.67
C MET A 479 -10.18 -9.30 -39.94
N ASN A 480 -10.18 -7.96 -39.81
CA ASN A 480 -10.01 -7.04 -40.93
C ASN A 480 -8.54 -6.63 -41.20
N GLY A 481 -7.59 -7.13 -40.39
CA GLY A 481 -6.15 -6.88 -40.56
C GLY A 481 -5.64 -5.53 -40.04
N SER A 482 -6.47 -4.72 -39.35
CA SER A 482 -6.02 -3.47 -38.72
C SER A 482 -5.07 -3.72 -37.54
N ILE A 483 -5.24 -4.85 -36.84
CA ILE A 483 -4.35 -5.35 -35.79
C ILE A 483 -3.81 -6.71 -36.27
N ALA A 484 -2.50 -6.88 -36.28
CA ALA A 484 -1.88 -8.15 -36.69
C ALA A 484 -2.21 -9.26 -35.69
N GLU A 485 -2.67 -10.42 -36.16
CA GLU A 485 -2.99 -11.56 -35.28
C GLU A 485 -1.79 -11.99 -34.42
N SER A 486 -0.55 -11.84 -34.91
CA SER A 486 0.66 -12.10 -34.12
C SER A 486 0.85 -11.18 -32.91
N ARG A 487 0.27 -9.98 -32.89
CA ARG A 487 0.23 -9.12 -31.68
C ARG A 487 -0.82 -9.64 -30.69
N PHE A 488 -1.96 -10.09 -31.19
CA PHE A 488 -3.05 -10.63 -30.38
C PHE A 488 -2.66 -11.97 -29.75
N ASP A 489 -2.00 -12.84 -30.51
CA ASP A 489 -1.37 -14.07 -30.00
C ASP A 489 -0.40 -13.77 -28.86
N ASP A 490 0.46 -12.74 -28.98
CA ASP A 490 1.39 -12.38 -27.90
C ASP A 490 0.67 -11.99 -26.59
N MET A 491 -0.48 -11.30 -26.66
CA MET A 491 -1.28 -11.00 -25.47
C MET A 491 -1.70 -12.28 -24.76
N VAL A 492 -2.34 -13.20 -25.49
CA VAL A 492 -2.89 -14.43 -24.91
C VAL A 492 -1.77 -15.38 -24.49
N VAL A 493 -0.64 -15.41 -25.21
CA VAL A 493 0.53 -16.18 -24.81
C VAL A 493 1.11 -15.61 -23.51
N ARG A 494 1.20 -14.28 -23.33
CA ARG A 494 1.65 -13.66 -22.07
C ARG A 494 0.72 -14.00 -20.89
N ILE A 495 -0.58 -13.88 -21.10
CA ILE A 495 -1.62 -14.21 -20.11
C ILE A 495 -1.52 -15.68 -19.68
N MET A 496 -1.50 -16.60 -20.65
CA MET A 496 -1.40 -18.03 -20.37
C MET A 496 0.00 -18.45 -19.88
N THR A 497 1.04 -17.68 -20.18
CA THR A 497 2.39 -17.91 -19.64
C THR A 497 2.38 -17.76 -18.11
N SER A 498 1.74 -16.72 -17.57
CA SER A 498 1.62 -16.55 -16.12
C SER A 498 0.79 -17.65 -15.46
N TYR A 499 -0.33 -18.06 -16.07
CA TYR A 499 -1.14 -19.22 -15.64
C TYR A 499 -0.31 -20.51 -15.56
N TYR A 500 0.50 -20.79 -16.58
CA TYR A 500 1.33 -22.00 -16.64
C TYR A 500 2.59 -21.93 -15.75
N GLN A 501 3.16 -20.75 -15.51
CA GLN A 501 4.30 -20.56 -14.59
C GLN A 501 3.87 -20.76 -13.14
N MET A 502 2.68 -20.26 -12.76
CA MET A 502 2.10 -20.45 -11.44
C MET A 502 1.46 -21.84 -11.23
N GLY A 503 1.49 -22.72 -12.24
CA GLY A 503 1.00 -24.10 -12.14
C GLY A 503 -0.52 -24.21 -12.00
N GLN A 504 -1.28 -23.20 -12.43
CA GLN A 504 -2.73 -23.17 -12.34
C GLN A 504 -3.41 -24.16 -13.31
N ASP A 505 -2.64 -24.81 -14.18
CA ASP A 505 -3.07 -25.94 -15.03
C ASP A 505 -3.31 -27.25 -14.26
N LYS A 506 -3.13 -27.26 -12.94
CA LYS A 506 -3.14 -28.48 -12.11
C LYS A 506 -3.82 -28.24 -10.76
N ASN A 507 -4.98 -28.86 -10.57
CA ASN A 507 -5.70 -28.91 -9.29
C ASN A 507 -5.84 -27.50 -8.64
N TYR A 508 -6.16 -26.49 -9.45
CA TYR A 508 -6.44 -25.16 -8.94
C TYR A 508 -7.87 -25.12 -8.36
N PRO A 509 -8.10 -24.48 -7.20
CA PRO A 509 -9.44 -24.34 -6.66
C PRO A 509 -10.34 -23.53 -7.60
N ALA A 510 -11.64 -23.86 -7.63
CA ALA A 510 -12.64 -23.00 -8.25
C ALA A 510 -12.93 -21.80 -7.36
N VAL A 511 -13.40 -20.70 -7.97
CA VAL A 511 -13.92 -19.53 -7.24
C VAL A 511 -15.08 -19.97 -6.35
N ASN A 512 -15.03 -19.60 -5.07
CA ASN A 512 -15.98 -20.08 -4.05
C ASN A 512 -16.67 -18.94 -3.24
N PHE A 513 -16.55 -17.70 -3.72
CA PHE A 513 -17.25 -16.51 -3.23
C PHE A 513 -17.86 -15.71 -4.40
N ASP A 514 -18.55 -14.61 -4.12
CA ASP A 514 -19.02 -13.65 -5.13
C ASP A 514 -18.88 -12.21 -4.62
N TYR A 515 -18.02 -11.43 -5.27
CA TYR A 515 -17.77 -10.01 -4.98
C TYR A 515 -19.07 -9.19 -4.92
N ASN A 516 -20.08 -9.52 -5.73
CA ASN A 516 -21.29 -8.72 -5.85
C ASN A 516 -22.29 -8.96 -4.70
N THR A 517 -22.14 -10.04 -3.92
CA THR A 517 -23.13 -10.37 -2.89
C THR A 517 -22.62 -11.34 -1.81
N GLU A 518 -22.89 -11.05 -0.54
CA GLU A 518 -22.62 -11.98 0.59
C GLU A 518 -23.59 -13.18 0.64
N ASN A 519 -24.62 -13.23 -0.21
CA ASN A 519 -25.64 -14.28 -0.17
C ASN A 519 -25.05 -15.65 -0.56
N THR A 520 -25.34 -16.68 0.25
CA THR A 520 -25.03 -18.09 -0.09
C THR A 520 -25.59 -18.49 -1.46
N VAL A 521 -26.81 -18.03 -1.76
CA VAL A 521 -27.54 -18.33 -2.99
C VAL A 521 -28.01 -17.04 -3.67
N TYR A 522 -27.64 -16.85 -4.93
CA TYR A 522 -28.08 -15.75 -5.79
C TYR A 522 -28.64 -16.33 -7.09
N GLU A 523 -29.78 -15.81 -7.56
CA GLU A 523 -30.53 -16.28 -8.74
C GLU A 523 -30.75 -17.82 -8.85
N GLY A 524 -30.74 -18.51 -7.71
CA GLY A 524 -30.93 -19.96 -7.62
C GLY A 524 -29.65 -20.80 -7.74
N GLN A 525 -28.48 -20.17 -7.90
CA GLN A 525 -27.16 -20.80 -7.82
C GLN A 525 -26.52 -20.55 -6.46
N THR A 526 -25.72 -21.50 -5.96
CA THR A 526 -24.83 -21.23 -4.83
C THR A 526 -23.64 -20.41 -5.33
N VAL A 527 -23.50 -19.18 -4.83
CA VAL A 527 -22.44 -18.24 -5.25
C VAL A 527 -21.42 -17.96 -4.14
N ASN A 528 -21.77 -18.23 -2.87
CA ASN A 528 -20.81 -18.26 -1.77
C ASN A 528 -20.86 -19.64 -1.08
N GLU A 529 -19.69 -20.27 -0.96
CA GLU A 529 -19.49 -21.51 -0.20
C GLU A 529 -18.95 -21.24 1.22
N HIS A 530 -18.69 -19.96 1.56
CA HIS A 530 -18.26 -19.51 2.88
C HIS A 530 -16.95 -20.18 3.37
N VAL A 531 -16.02 -20.44 2.43
CA VAL A 531 -14.75 -21.12 2.69
C VAL A 531 -13.85 -20.25 3.57
N ASN A 532 -13.46 -20.77 4.72
CA ASN A 532 -12.51 -20.12 5.63
C ASN A 532 -11.06 -20.40 5.22
N VAL A 533 -10.32 -19.32 4.96
CA VAL A 533 -8.94 -19.35 4.45
C VAL A 533 -7.91 -18.79 5.43
N GLN A 534 -8.34 -18.15 6.54
CA GLN A 534 -7.49 -17.46 7.53
C GLN A 534 -6.37 -18.31 8.15
N GLY A 535 -6.53 -19.65 8.18
CA GLY A 535 -5.55 -20.58 8.74
C GLY A 535 -5.13 -20.21 10.17
N ASN A 536 -3.88 -19.77 10.32
CA ASN A 536 -3.33 -19.17 11.55
C ASN A 536 -2.69 -17.79 11.30
N HIS A 537 -3.06 -17.11 10.22
CA HIS A 537 -2.40 -15.89 9.75
C HIS A 537 -2.52 -14.70 10.71
N SER A 538 -3.52 -14.69 11.60
CA SER A 538 -3.63 -13.72 12.70
C SER A 538 -2.36 -13.63 13.56
N VAL A 539 -1.65 -14.75 13.78
CA VAL A 539 -0.36 -14.74 14.51
C VAL A 539 0.69 -13.91 13.79
N LEU A 540 0.78 -14.03 12.46
CA LEU A 540 1.69 -13.25 11.63
C LEU A 540 1.25 -11.79 11.52
N ILE A 541 -0.06 -11.53 11.46
CA ILE A 541 -0.62 -10.17 11.41
C ILE A 541 -0.26 -9.41 12.71
N ARG A 542 -0.42 -10.05 13.88
CA ARG A 542 0.03 -9.54 15.17
C ARG A 542 1.55 -9.32 15.23
N GLU A 543 2.34 -10.28 14.76
CA GLU A 543 3.81 -10.15 14.72
C GLU A 543 4.25 -8.96 13.87
N ILE A 544 3.68 -8.79 12.67
CA ILE A 544 3.98 -7.66 11.78
C ILE A 544 3.47 -6.34 12.37
N GLY A 545 2.29 -6.29 12.99
CA GLY A 545 1.78 -5.10 13.68
C GLY A 545 2.74 -4.63 14.78
N ALA A 546 3.14 -5.52 15.68
CA ALA A 546 4.09 -5.20 16.74
C ALA A 546 5.49 -4.87 16.20
N ALA A 547 5.97 -5.61 15.18
CA ALA A 547 7.27 -5.39 14.55
C ALA A 547 7.33 -4.14 13.65
N SER A 548 6.19 -3.56 13.28
CA SER A 548 6.07 -2.32 12.48
C SER A 548 5.80 -1.07 13.30
N THR A 549 5.53 -1.19 14.60
CA THR A 549 5.30 -0.05 15.49
C THR A 549 6.61 0.70 15.77
N VAL A 550 6.73 1.92 15.23
CA VAL A 550 7.91 2.78 15.37
C VAL A 550 7.83 3.60 16.65
N LEU A 551 8.78 3.40 17.55
CA LEU A 551 8.92 4.20 18.76
C LEU A 551 9.61 5.54 18.41
N LEU A 552 8.86 6.64 18.44
CA LEU A 552 9.31 7.98 18.03
C LEU A 552 9.83 8.83 19.21
N LYS A 553 9.34 8.58 20.43
CA LYS A 553 9.81 9.22 21.67
C LYS A 553 9.70 8.21 22.82
N ASN A 554 10.70 8.17 23.70
CA ASN A 554 10.60 7.52 25.00
C ASN A 554 11.50 8.28 26.00
N GLN A 555 10.87 8.96 26.94
CA GLN A 555 11.51 9.72 28.01
C GLN A 555 11.11 9.14 29.36
N ASN A 556 11.93 9.38 30.40
CA ASN A 556 11.69 8.94 31.78
C ASN A 556 11.50 7.42 31.97
N SER A 557 11.82 6.60 30.95
CA SER A 557 11.48 5.16 30.88
C SER A 557 9.98 4.87 30.95
N ALA A 558 9.15 5.73 30.35
CA ALA A 558 7.70 5.56 30.30
C ALA A 558 7.26 4.28 29.55
N LEU A 559 8.09 3.79 28.62
CA LEU A 559 7.90 2.51 27.94
C LEU A 559 9.12 1.59 28.12
N PRO A 560 8.91 0.26 28.28
CA PRO A 560 7.61 -0.43 28.36
C PRO A 560 6.88 -0.21 29.69
N ILE A 561 5.55 -0.29 29.66
CA ILE A 561 4.66 -0.03 30.81
C ILE A 561 4.63 -1.24 31.74
N ASP A 562 5.07 -1.05 32.98
CA ASP A 562 4.78 -1.99 34.06
C ASP A 562 3.37 -1.74 34.63
N PHE A 563 2.38 -2.34 33.99
CA PHE A 563 0.97 -2.23 34.40
C PHE A 563 0.68 -2.76 35.82
N THR A 564 1.61 -3.51 36.46
CA THR A 564 1.47 -3.89 37.89
C THR A 564 1.73 -2.74 38.86
N LYS A 565 2.23 -1.60 38.36
CA LYS A 565 2.48 -0.37 39.13
C LYS A 565 1.50 0.76 38.83
N VAL A 566 0.76 0.69 37.71
CA VAL A 566 -0.28 1.65 37.35
C VAL A 566 -1.49 1.41 38.25
N LYS A 567 -2.02 2.47 38.89
CA LYS A 567 -3.23 2.39 39.73
C LYS A 567 -4.43 3.02 39.04
N ASN A 568 -4.23 4.14 38.36
CA ASN A 568 -5.26 4.83 37.58
C ASN A 568 -4.75 4.99 36.14
N LEU A 569 -5.42 4.33 35.20
CA LEU A 569 -5.12 4.33 33.77
C LEU A 569 -6.23 5.07 33.02
N ALA A 570 -5.89 6.13 32.30
CA ALA A 570 -6.79 6.76 31.34
C ALA A 570 -6.46 6.28 29.91
N ILE A 571 -7.48 5.96 29.13
CA ILE A 571 -7.37 5.64 27.70
C ILE A 571 -8.28 6.60 26.93
N VAL A 572 -7.70 7.45 26.10
CA VAL A 572 -8.37 8.62 25.52
C VAL A 572 -8.23 8.60 23.99
N GLY A 573 -9.31 8.95 23.31
CA GLY A 573 -9.38 9.03 21.85
C GLY A 573 -10.26 7.95 21.23
N SER A 574 -11.10 8.32 20.26
CA SER A 574 -11.97 7.39 19.52
C SER A 574 -11.16 6.27 18.83
N ASP A 575 -9.96 6.59 18.35
CA ASP A 575 -8.98 5.65 17.78
C ASP A 575 -8.52 4.54 18.75
N ALA A 576 -8.83 4.65 20.05
CA ALA A 576 -8.62 3.56 21.00
C ALA A 576 -9.72 2.48 20.94
N GLY A 577 -10.92 2.81 20.45
CA GLY A 577 -12.12 1.97 20.57
C GLY A 577 -12.60 1.33 19.26
N PRO A 578 -13.69 0.55 19.31
CA PRO A 578 -14.31 -0.04 18.12
C PRO A 578 -15.19 0.98 17.36
N ASN A 579 -15.43 0.70 16.08
CA ASN A 579 -16.55 1.28 15.33
C ASN A 579 -17.88 0.73 15.92
N GLU A 580 -18.78 1.58 16.41
CA GLU A 580 -20.01 1.13 17.09
C GLU A 580 -21.00 0.38 16.18
N ASP A 581 -21.01 0.64 14.86
CA ASP A 581 -21.79 -0.11 13.87
C ASP A 581 -21.08 -1.40 13.38
N GLY A 582 -19.83 -1.62 13.81
CA GLY A 582 -18.98 -2.78 13.47
C GLY A 582 -17.87 -2.47 12.43
N PRO A 583 -16.80 -3.28 12.36
CA PRO A 583 -15.58 -2.93 11.61
C PRO A 583 -15.73 -2.89 10.08
N ASN A 584 -16.80 -3.49 9.53
CA ASN A 584 -17.12 -3.46 8.10
C ASN A 584 -18.33 -2.56 7.78
N SER A 585 -18.83 -1.78 8.75
CA SER A 585 -20.07 -0.99 8.61
C SER A 585 -20.03 0.04 7.47
N CYS A 586 -18.85 0.63 7.25
CA CYS A 586 -18.55 1.49 6.12
C CYS A 586 -18.05 0.64 4.94
N GLY A 587 -18.75 0.73 3.80
CA GLY A 587 -18.33 0.12 2.53
C GLY A 587 -16.96 0.66 2.12
N ASP A 588 -16.10 -0.22 1.60
CA ASP A 588 -14.70 0.07 1.24
C ASP A 588 -13.90 0.78 2.35
N ARG A 589 -14.31 0.57 3.61
CA ARG A 589 -13.83 1.25 4.83
C ARG A 589 -13.84 2.79 4.74
N GLY A 590 -14.76 3.35 3.96
CA GLY A 590 -14.90 4.79 3.69
C GLY A 590 -15.40 5.65 4.86
N CYS A 591 -14.86 5.46 6.07
CA CYS A 591 -15.08 6.32 7.23
C CYS A 591 -13.95 6.16 8.26
N ASP A 592 -13.52 7.28 8.85
CA ASP A 592 -12.67 7.27 10.04
C ASP A 592 -13.58 7.28 11.29
N GLN A 593 -13.80 6.10 11.88
CA GLN A 593 -14.70 5.87 13.03
C GLN A 593 -14.21 4.70 13.88
N GLY A 594 -13.72 4.99 15.08
CA GLY A 594 -13.03 4.01 15.94
C GLY A 594 -11.55 3.88 15.55
N THR A 595 -10.93 2.76 15.94
CA THR A 595 -9.50 2.52 15.68
C THR A 595 -9.17 2.35 14.19
N LEU A 596 -8.21 3.13 13.70
CA LEU A 596 -7.83 3.10 12.29
C LEU A 596 -6.89 1.93 12.00
N ALA A 597 -7.46 0.79 11.59
CA ALA A 597 -6.69 -0.42 11.28
C ALA A 597 -6.34 -0.60 9.79
N ILE A 598 -7.04 0.09 8.89
CA ILE A 598 -6.75 0.19 7.44
C ILE A 598 -7.40 1.47 6.88
N GLY A 599 -6.84 2.09 5.83
CA GLY A 599 -7.47 3.23 5.13
C GLY A 599 -8.52 2.77 4.10
N TRP A 600 -9.07 3.67 3.26
CA TRP A 600 -10.24 3.36 2.41
C TRP A 600 -9.99 3.07 0.91
N GLY A 601 -10.95 2.41 0.26
CA GLY A 601 -11.03 2.20 -1.21
C GLY A 601 -10.90 0.73 -1.66
N SER A 602 -10.50 0.50 -2.91
CA SER A 602 -10.08 -0.83 -3.41
C SER A 602 -8.91 -1.41 -2.60
N GLY A 603 -8.19 -0.54 -1.89
CA GLY A 603 -7.22 -0.83 -0.84
C GLY A 603 -7.74 -1.65 0.36
N THR A 604 -8.96 -2.20 0.34
CA THR A 604 -9.59 -2.77 1.55
C THR A 604 -10.23 -4.15 1.40
N ALA A 605 -10.02 -4.97 2.44
CA ALA A 605 -10.71 -6.24 2.63
C ALA A 605 -11.77 -6.10 3.73
N ASN A 606 -12.58 -7.14 3.92
CA ASN A 606 -13.47 -7.24 5.09
C ASN A 606 -12.71 -7.83 6.29
N PHE A 607 -12.83 -7.19 7.45
CA PHE A 607 -12.33 -7.71 8.72
C PHE A 607 -13.12 -8.98 9.12
N PRO A 608 -12.47 -10.12 9.43
CA PRO A 608 -13.15 -11.25 10.07
C PRO A 608 -13.52 -10.93 11.52
N TYR A 609 -12.73 -10.05 12.15
CA TYR A 609 -12.92 -9.36 13.41
C TYR A 609 -11.92 -8.19 13.45
N LEU A 610 -12.04 -7.30 14.43
CA LEU A 610 -11.05 -6.27 14.72
C LEU A 610 -10.87 -6.17 16.23
N ILE A 611 -9.64 -6.38 16.73
CA ILE A 611 -9.32 -6.21 18.15
C ILE A 611 -8.88 -4.76 18.38
N ASP A 612 -9.71 -3.96 19.03
CA ASP A 612 -9.38 -2.56 19.33
C ASP A 612 -8.38 -2.42 20.51
N PRO A 613 -7.59 -1.33 20.57
CA PRO A 613 -6.64 -1.09 21.65
C PRO A 613 -7.24 -1.05 23.05
N LEU A 614 -8.42 -0.45 23.22
CA LEU A 614 -9.09 -0.31 24.52
C LEU A 614 -9.44 -1.69 25.09
N SER A 615 -10.09 -2.55 24.30
CA SER A 615 -10.44 -3.92 24.70
C SER A 615 -9.21 -4.74 25.07
N ALA A 616 -8.17 -4.74 24.22
CA ALA A 616 -6.94 -5.52 24.46
C ALA A 616 -6.20 -5.07 25.73
N ILE A 617 -6.09 -3.76 25.94
CA ILE A 617 -5.42 -3.20 27.12
C ILE A 617 -6.26 -3.43 28.39
N GLN A 618 -7.59 -3.28 28.33
CA GLN A 618 -8.47 -3.56 29.46
C GLN A 618 -8.40 -5.03 29.90
N GLU A 619 -8.48 -5.99 28.96
CA GLU A 619 -8.37 -7.42 29.30
C GLU A 619 -7.02 -7.73 29.95
N TYR A 620 -5.93 -7.28 29.34
CA TYR A 620 -4.58 -7.51 29.86
C TYR A 620 -4.38 -6.89 31.25
N VAL A 621 -4.78 -5.63 31.45
CA VAL A 621 -4.57 -4.92 32.72
C VAL A 621 -5.38 -5.58 33.84
N HIS A 622 -6.67 -5.88 33.64
CA HIS A 622 -7.46 -6.59 34.65
C HIS A 622 -6.89 -7.98 34.97
N ALA A 623 -6.32 -8.69 33.99
CA ALA A 623 -5.68 -9.99 34.19
C ALA A 623 -4.31 -9.93 34.90
N LYS A 624 -3.62 -8.78 34.91
CA LYS A 624 -2.33 -8.58 35.61
C LYS A 624 -2.46 -7.87 36.95
N ASN A 625 -3.39 -6.92 37.06
CA ASN A 625 -3.58 -6.05 38.21
C ASN A 625 -5.07 -5.66 38.33
N PRO A 626 -5.92 -6.51 38.94
CA PRO A 626 -7.36 -6.27 39.05
C PRO A 626 -7.73 -5.09 39.95
N ASP A 627 -6.76 -4.53 40.70
CA ASP A 627 -6.93 -3.32 41.51
C ASP A 627 -6.69 -2.01 40.70
N THR A 628 -6.27 -2.09 39.43
CA THR A 628 -6.13 -0.91 38.56
C THR A 628 -7.50 -0.36 38.16
N VAL A 629 -7.75 0.90 38.48
CA VAL A 629 -8.87 1.68 37.93
C VAL A 629 -8.54 2.05 36.48
N ILE A 630 -9.35 1.56 35.53
CA ILE A 630 -9.27 1.97 34.12
C ILE A 630 -10.48 2.87 33.82
N GLN A 631 -10.24 4.00 33.17
CA GLN A 631 -11.27 4.90 32.66
C GLN A 631 -10.97 5.24 31.20
N SER A 632 -12.00 5.44 30.39
CA SER A 632 -11.84 5.73 28.97
C SER A 632 -12.80 6.78 28.44
N VAL A 633 -12.31 7.65 27.54
CA VAL A 633 -13.09 8.69 26.88
C VAL A 633 -12.82 8.61 25.37
N LEU A 634 -13.81 8.08 24.65
CA LEU A 634 -13.78 7.89 23.18
C LEU A 634 -14.44 9.06 22.41
N ALA A 635 -14.83 10.12 23.12
CA ALA A 635 -15.47 11.31 22.53
C ALA A 635 -14.45 12.45 22.48
N ASP A 636 -13.72 12.57 21.38
CA ASP A 636 -12.51 13.41 21.24
C ASP A 636 -12.75 14.88 21.60
N PHE A 637 -13.92 15.41 21.24
CA PHE A 637 -14.30 16.80 21.48
C PHE A 637 -14.90 17.05 22.88
N ASP A 638 -15.16 16.02 23.71
CA ASP A 638 -15.59 16.20 25.10
C ASP A 638 -14.39 16.44 26.02
N TYR A 639 -13.73 17.57 25.83
CA TYR A 639 -12.61 18.00 26.64
C TYR A 639 -12.97 18.13 28.14
N ALA A 640 -14.25 18.25 28.51
CA ALA A 640 -14.66 18.26 29.91
C ALA A 640 -14.53 16.86 30.53
N SER A 641 -15.05 15.83 29.88
CA SER A 641 -14.87 14.43 30.30
C SER A 641 -13.42 13.96 30.21
N VAL A 642 -12.67 14.39 29.19
CA VAL A 642 -11.22 14.14 29.10
C VAL A 642 -10.50 14.73 30.31
N ASN A 643 -10.61 16.05 30.57
CA ASN A 643 -9.94 16.68 31.71
C ASN A 643 -10.33 16.05 33.06
N ALA A 644 -11.61 15.71 33.26
CA ALA A 644 -12.09 15.06 34.49
C ALA A 644 -11.51 13.64 34.68
N THR A 645 -11.23 12.93 33.58
CA THR A 645 -10.64 11.59 33.59
C THR A 645 -9.12 11.66 33.79
N VAL A 646 -8.42 12.41 32.94
CA VAL A 646 -6.95 12.40 32.87
C VAL A 646 -6.28 13.07 34.08
N SER A 647 -6.97 13.96 34.79
CA SER A 647 -6.50 14.57 36.04
C SER A 647 -6.50 13.62 37.24
N GLN A 648 -7.10 12.43 37.12
CA GLN A 648 -7.10 11.37 38.14
C GLN A 648 -6.12 10.23 37.81
N ALA A 649 -5.47 10.26 36.64
CA ALA A 649 -4.66 9.16 36.12
C ALA A 649 -3.16 9.26 36.47
N ASP A 650 -2.54 8.13 36.81
CA ASP A 650 -1.09 8.01 36.97
C ASP A 650 -0.38 7.80 35.62
N THR A 651 -1.13 7.39 34.59
CA THR A 651 -0.66 7.19 33.21
C THR A 651 -1.82 7.33 32.24
N CYS A 652 -1.60 8.04 31.13
CA CYS A 652 -2.60 8.28 30.10
C CYS A 652 -2.10 7.77 28.76
N LEU A 653 -2.92 6.95 28.09
CA LEU A 653 -2.70 6.55 26.71
C LEU A 653 -3.64 7.39 25.84
N VAL A 654 -3.09 8.14 24.89
CA VAL A 654 -3.87 8.89 23.89
C VAL A 654 -3.69 8.22 22.55
N PHE A 655 -4.79 7.80 21.95
CA PHE A 655 -4.85 7.26 20.60
C PHE A 655 -5.40 8.34 19.68
N ALA A 656 -4.77 8.53 18.53
CA ALA A 656 -5.17 9.53 17.54
C ALA A 656 -4.71 9.09 16.15
N ASN A 657 -5.46 9.46 15.13
CA ASN A 657 -5.27 8.95 13.78
C ASN A 657 -5.22 10.07 12.72
N ALA A 658 -4.95 9.68 11.48
CA ALA A 658 -5.16 10.50 10.29
C ALA A 658 -5.29 9.61 9.06
N ASP A 659 -6.50 9.51 8.51
CA ASP A 659 -6.85 8.58 7.45
C ASP A 659 -6.66 9.14 6.02
N SER A 660 -6.61 8.26 5.02
CA SER A 660 -6.65 8.55 3.59
C SER A 660 -6.96 7.29 2.77
N GLY A 661 -7.33 7.48 1.51
CA GLY A 661 -7.57 6.33 0.63
C GLY A 661 -7.79 6.70 -0.82
N GLU A 662 -8.63 5.92 -1.49
CA GLU A 662 -8.90 6.07 -2.90
C GLU A 662 -9.88 7.21 -3.26
N GLY A 663 -9.60 7.92 -4.35
CA GLY A 663 -10.28 9.16 -4.77
C GLY A 663 -11.74 9.04 -5.21
N TYR A 664 -12.33 7.84 -5.24
CA TYR A 664 -13.77 7.69 -5.47
C TYR A 664 -14.61 7.87 -4.18
N ILE A 665 -13.97 7.90 -3.01
CA ILE A 665 -14.61 8.18 -1.71
C ILE A 665 -14.13 9.53 -1.20
N THR A 666 -15.02 10.26 -0.53
CA THR A 666 -14.70 11.52 0.16
C THR A 666 -15.09 11.43 1.62
N VAL A 667 -14.11 11.40 2.52
CA VAL A 667 -14.31 11.35 3.99
C VAL A 667 -13.89 12.70 4.59
N ASP A 668 -14.79 13.35 5.33
CA ASP A 668 -14.66 14.73 5.84
C ASP A 668 -13.98 15.72 4.85
N THR A 669 -14.52 15.81 3.63
CA THR A 669 -14.00 16.63 2.50
C THR A 669 -12.67 16.17 1.87
N ASN A 670 -12.00 15.14 2.39
CA ASN A 670 -10.79 14.57 1.80
C ASN A 670 -11.16 13.60 0.66
N ALA A 671 -11.00 14.02 -0.59
CA ALA A 671 -11.31 13.22 -1.78
C ALA A 671 -10.11 12.33 -2.15
N GLY A 672 -9.99 11.18 -1.48
CA GLY A 672 -8.81 10.30 -1.50
C GLY A 672 -7.58 10.90 -0.81
N ASP A 673 -7.01 11.96 -1.41
CA ASP A 673 -5.88 12.69 -0.85
C ASP A 673 -6.28 13.51 0.39
N ARG A 674 -5.39 13.56 1.39
CA ARG A 674 -5.61 14.31 2.64
C ARG A 674 -5.52 15.80 2.39
N ASN A 675 -6.51 16.58 2.82
CA ASN A 675 -6.50 18.04 2.69
C ASN A 675 -5.42 18.72 3.56
N ASN A 676 -4.92 18.03 4.59
CA ASN A 676 -3.90 18.52 5.52
C ASN A 676 -2.91 17.40 5.90
N LEU A 677 -2.01 17.67 6.85
CA LEU A 677 -1.11 16.69 7.48
C LEU A 677 -1.23 16.75 9.02
N THR A 678 -2.38 17.14 9.55
CA THR A 678 -2.65 17.16 11.00
C THR A 678 -3.36 15.88 11.42
N LEU A 679 -3.55 15.68 12.73
CA LEU A 679 -4.39 14.58 13.21
C LEU A 679 -5.87 14.86 12.92
N TRP A 680 -6.61 13.79 12.64
CA TRP A 680 -8.06 13.84 12.46
C TRP A 680 -8.75 13.90 13.83
N HIS A 681 -10.08 14.08 13.85
CA HIS A 681 -10.90 14.11 15.07
C HIS A 681 -10.47 15.11 16.16
N GLY A 682 -9.64 16.12 15.81
CA GLY A 682 -9.09 17.07 16.77
C GLY A 682 -7.91 16.53 17.60
N GLY A 683 -7.27 15.44 17.17
CA GLY A 683 -6.25 14.70 17.94
C GLY A 683 -5.10 15.56 18.50
N ASP A 684 -4.68 16.61 17.80
CA ASP A 684 -3.67 17.55 18.29
C ASP A 684 -4.10 18.28 19.58
N GLU A 685 -5.36 18.73 19.67
CA GLU A 685 -5.94 19.38 20.86
C GLU A 685 -6.30 18.37 21.94
N LEU A 686 -6.66 17.13 21.57
CA LEU A 686 -6.90 16.02 22.48
C LEU A 686 -5.62 15.61 23.24
N ILE A 687 -4.49 15.53 22.53
CA ILE A 687 -3.17 15.25 23.10
C ILE A 687 -2.75 16.40 24.02
N LEU A 688 -2.90 17.66 23.59
CA LEU A 688 -2.60 18.84 24.42
C LEU A 688 -3.45 18.88 25.69
N THR A 689 -4.77 18.66 25.58
CA THR A 689 -5.70 18.59 26.70
C THR A 689 -5.32 17.50 27.70
N THR A 690 -4.96 16.31 27.20
CA THR A 690 -4.55 15.19 28.06
C THR A 690 -3.23 15.48 28.76
N ALA A 691 -2.23 15.94 28.01
CA ALA A 691 -0.90 16.21 28.54
C ALA A 691 -0.85 17.41 29.50
N ALA A 692 -1.81 18.35 29.41
CA ALA A 692 -1.94 19.46 30.34
C ALA A 692 -2.28 19.02 31.78
N GLN A 693 -3.01 17.90 31.95
CA GLN A 693 -3.36 17.35 33.28
C GLN A 693 -2.51 16.15 33.69
N CYS A 694 -2.12 15.30 32.73
CA CYS A 694 -1.53 13.99 32.99
C CYS A 694 -0.02 13.98 32.72
N ALA A 695 0.78 13.80 33.78
CA ALA A 695 2.24 13.91 33.74
C ALA A 695 2.96 12.77 32.98
N ASN A 696 2.28 11.66 32.70
CA ASN A 696 2.79 10.52 31.92
C ASN A 696 1.82 10.21 30.77
N THR A 697 1.81 11.08 29.76
CA THR A 697 1.00 10.92 28.54
C THR A 697 1.82 10.20 27.46
N ILE A 698 1.32 9.06 27.02
CA ILE A 698 1.90 8.23 25.97
C ILE A 698 0.97 8.30 24.77
N VAL A 699 1.48 8.76 23.62
CA VAL A 699 0.71 8.91 22.38
C VAL A 699 0.93 7.70 21.48
N VAL A 700 -0.16 7.13 20.98
CA VAL A 700 -0.17 6.13 19.90
C VAL A 700 -0.81 6.78 18.67
N LEU A 701 -0.14 6.68 17.52
CA LEU A 701 -0.63 7.21 16.25
C LEU A 701 -0.97 6.08 15.27
N HIS A 702 -2.22 6.01 14.82
CA HIS A 702 -2.60 5.20 13.66
C HIS A 702 -2.69 6.06 12.40
N ILE A 703 -1.68 6.00 11.53
CA ILE A 703 -1.53 6.97 10.43
C ILE A 703 -1.12 6.29 9.12
N VAL A 704 -1.83 6.66 8.04
CA VAL A 704 -1.57 6.23 6.65
C VAL A 704 -0.27 6.78 6.06
N GLY A 705 0.31 7.80 6.69
CA GLY A 705 1.50 8.49 6.24
C GLY A 705 1.89 9.59 7.23
N PRO A 706 2.97 10.35 6.98
CA PRO A 706 3.49 11.32 7.93
C PRO A 706 2.44 12.37 8.32
N VAL A 707 2.46 12.76 9.59
CA VAL A 707 1.70 13.88 10.16
C VAL A 707 2.65 14.87 10.84
N LEU A 708 2.21 16.12 11.00
CA LEU A 708 2.91 17.14 11.74
C LEU A 708 2.63 16.96 13.24
N VAL A 709 3.67 16.91 14.06
CA VAL A 709 3.55 16.73 15.52
C VAL A 709 4.10 17.92 16.33
N GLU A 710 4.49 19.01 15.66
CA GLU A 710 5.14 20.19 16.27
C GLU A 710 4.31 20.85 17.38
N ALA A 711 2.99 20.65 17.40
CA ALA A 711 2.10 21.24 18.39
C ALA A 711 2.31 20.67 19.82
N TRP A 712 2.77 19.42 19.94
CA TRP A 712 2.77 18.70 21.22
C TRP A 712 3.96 17.75 21.45
N TYR A 713 4.77 17.41 20.43
CA TYR A 713 5.81 16.38 20.57
C TYR A 713 6.89 16.66 21.65
N ASP A 714 7.18 17.93 21.96
CA ASP A 714 8.12 18.34 23.02
C ASP A 714 7.45 18.79 24.32
N HIS A 715 6.12 18.71 24.41
CA HIS A 715 5.39 18.94 25.65
C HIS A 715 5.98 18.01 26.75
N PRO A 716 6.35 18.56 27.93
CA PRO A 716 7.17 17.82 28.91
C PRO A 716 6.47 16.58 29.47
N ASN A 717 5.14 16.56 29.46
CA ASN A 717 4.32 15.45 29.94
C ASN A 717 3.99 14.40 28.85
N VAL A 718 4.29 14.67 27.57
CA VAL A 718 4.20 13.66 26.51
C VAL A 718 5.47 12.82 26.60
N THR A 719 5.45 11.76 27.40
CA THR A 719 6.66 10.99 27.76
C THR A 719 7.07 10.01 26.67
N ALA A 720 6.12 9.49 25.90
CA ALA A 720 6.40 8.62 24.76
C ALA A 720 5.43 8.84 23.59
N ILE A 721 5.90 8.48 22.39
CA ILE A 721 5.15 8.60 21.12
C ILE A 721 5.47 7.34 20.30
N LEU A 722 4.44 6.64 19.82
CA LEU A 722 4.56 5.55 18.86
C LEU A 722 3.77 5.86 17.58
N ASN A 723 4.30 5.43 16.44
CA ASN A 723 3.53 5.30 15.19
C ASN A 723 3.27 3.80 14.95
N ALA A 724 2.01 3.39 15.00
CA ALA A 724 1.55 2.03 14.75
C ALA A 724 1.12 1.80 13.28
N GLY A 725 1.10 2.84 12.45
CA GLY A 725 0.61 2.78 11.07
C GLY A 725 -0.87 2.40 11.02
N ILE A 726 -1.22 1.45 10.16
CA ILE A 726 -2.55 0.85 10.05
C ILE A 726 -2.38 -0.69 9.99
N PRO A 727 -2.38 -1.38 11.15
CA PRO A 727 -1.83 -2.73 11.30
C PRO A 727 -2.84 -3.89 11.13
N GLY A 728 -4.03 -3.66 10.58
CA GLY A 728 -5.01 -4.72 10.31
C GLY A 728 -5.68 -5.34 11.55
N GLN A 729 -6.21 -6.56 11.42
CA GLN A 729 -7.20 -7.13 12.35
C GLN A 729 -6.75 -7.30 13.82
N GLU A 730 -5.43 -7.32 14.07
CA GLU A 730 -4.82 -7.52 15.39
C GLU A 730 -4.31 -6.21 16.02
N THR A 731 -4.81 -5.03 15.62
CA THR A 731 -4.24 -3.73 16.04
C THR A 731 -4.02 -3.59 17.55
N GLY A 732 -5.06 -3.84 18.37
CA GLY A 732 -5.00 -3.73 19.83
C GLY A 732 -4.03 -4.73 20.48
N ASN A 733 -3.99 -5.96 19.96
CA ASN A 733 -3.03 -6.98 20.39
C ASN A 733 -1.58 -6.62 20.02
N SER A 734 -1.39 -6.01 18.86
CA SER A 734 -0.09 -5.60 18.31
C SER A 734 0.52 -4.45 19.11
N ILE A 735 -0.26 -3.41 19.39
CA ILE A 735 0.20 -2.28 20.20
C ILE A 735 0.40 -2.69 21.66
N LEU A 736 -0.43 -3.60 22.20
CA LEU A 736 -0.28 -4.15 23.55
C LEU A 736 1.07 -4.88 23.73
N ASP A 737 1.50 -5.69 22.77
CA ASP A 737 2.79 -6.39 22.85
C ASP A 737 3.97 -5.42 22.93
N VAL A 738 3.89 -4.28 22.25
CA VAL A 738 4.89 -3.22 22.31
C VAL A 738 4.80 -2.45 23.63
N LEU A 739 3.61 -1.97 24.00
CA LEU A 739 3.38 -1.22 25.25
C LEU A 739 3.82 -2.01 26.50
N THR A 740 3.61 -3.33 26.52
CA THR A 740 4.02 -4.20 27.62
C THR A 740 5.49 -4.63 27.57
N GLY A 741 6.19 -4.39 26.45
CA GLY A 741 7.56 -4.85 26.23
C GLY A 741 7.71 -6.34 25.94
N ALA A 742 6.61 -7.05 25.63
CA ALA A 742 6.67 -8.40 25.07
C ALA A 742 7.39 -8.40 23.71
N VAL A 743 7.17 -7.33 22.92
CA VAL A 743 7.99 -6.97 21.75
C VAL A 743 8.78 -5.70 22.08
N ASN A 744 10.11 -5.79 21.96
CA ASN A 744 10.97 -4.60 21.96
C ASN A 744 10.93 -3.99 20.54
N PRO A 745 10.43 -2.75 20.35
CA PRO A 745 10.27 -2.16 19.04
C PRO A 745 11.61 -1.99 18.33
N SER A 746 11.60 -2.28 17.03
CA SER A 746 12.74 -2.15 16.12
C SER A 746 12.39 -1.45 14.81
N ALA A 747 11.10 -1.14 14.60
CA ALA A 747 10.60 -0.56 13.37
C ALA A 747 11.26 0.79 13.06
N ARG A 748 11.33 1.14 11.78
CA ARG A 748 11.94 2.39 11.30
C ARG A 748 11.05 3.05 10.24
N LEU A 749 10.94 4.38 10.25
CA LEU A 749 10.09 5.09 9.28
C LEU A 749 10.56 4.89 7.82
N PRO A 750 9.68 4.49 6.87
CA PRO A 750 9.96 4.45 5.43
C PRO A 750 9.66 5.79 4.72
N PHE A 751 9.44 6.85 5.50
CA PHE A 751 9.21 8.23 5.07
C PHE A 751 9.79 9.20 6.12
N THR A 752 9.92 10.48 5.78
CA THR A 752 10.32 11.54 6.70
C THR A 752 9.09 12.20 7.30
N MET A 753 9.11 12.49 8.60
CA MET A 753 8.14 13.37 9.25
C MET A 753 8.70 14.81 9.29
N ALA A 754 8.05 15.71 8.57
CA ALA A 754 8.39 17.12 8.49
C ALA A 754 8.02 17.91 9.76
N LYS A 755 8.48 19.16 9.85
CA LYS A 755 7.98 20.12 10.86
C LYS A 755 6.81 20.94 10.31
N GLN A 756 6.80 21.18 9.01
CA GLN A 756 5.72 21.88 8.30
C GLN A 756 5.52 21.25 6.91
N ARG A 757 4.30 21.33 6.39
CA ARG A 757 3.96 20.77 5.06
C ARG A 757 4.86 21.28 3.93
N SER A 758 5.30 22.54 4.01
CA SER A 758 6.19 23.18 3.03
C SER A 758 7.66 22.74 3.10
N ASP A 759 8.03 21.80 3.98
CA ASP A 759 9.37 21.21 4.00
C ASP A 759 9.55 20.14 2.90
N TYR A 760 8.47 19.49 2.46
CA TYR A 760 8.50 18.45 1.42
C TYR A 760 8.81 19.03 0.03
N ALA A 761 9.26 18.15 -0.88
CA ALA A 761 9.67 18.54 -2.23
C ALA A 761 8.51 18.88 -3.17
N SER A 762 7.32 18.29 -2.93
CA SER A 762 6.12 18.45 -3.74
C SER A 762 4.86 18.33 -2.88
N ASP A 763 3.73 18.72 -3.45
CA ASP A 763 2.43 18.67 -2.81
C ASP A 763 1.33 18.33 -3.85
N ILE A 764 0.13 18.00 -3.36
CA ILE A 764 -1.02 17.58 -4.18
C ILE A 764 -1.59 18.75 -4.99
N LEU A 765 -1.88 18.48 -6.27
CA LEU A 765 -2.59 19.41 -7.15
C LEU A 765 -4.11 19.28 -6.96
N TYR A 766 -4.65 19.91 -5.92
CA TYR A 766 -6.10 19.89 -5.60
C TYR A 766 -6.99 20.59 -6.62
N SER A 767 -6.50 21.68 -7.23
CA SER A 767 -7.32 22.56 -8.06
C SER A 767 -6.54 23.18 -9.21
N VAL A 768 -7.11 23.16 -10.41
CA VAL A 768 -6.56 23.83 -11.59
C VAL A 768 -7.47 24.96 -12.10
N ALA A 769 -6.87 26.07 -12.52
CA ALA A 769 -7.58 27.22 -13.06
C ALA A 769 -7.99 26.96 -14.53
N ASN A 770 -9.08 26.22 -14.72
CA ASN A 770 -9.56 25.82 -16.04
C ASN A 770 -10.08 27.02 -16.88
N ASN A 771 -9.60 27.14 -18.12
CA ASN A 771 -10.09 28.08 -19.12
C ASN A 771 -10.41 27.44 -20.50
N SER A 772 -10.42 26.11 -20.62
CA SER A 772 -10.74 25.39 -21.88
C SER A 772 -11.23 23.96 -21.66
N ASN A 773 -12.15 23.50 -22.52
CA ASN A 773 -12.83 22.19 -22.42
C ASN A 773 -11.93 20.97 -22.80
N ALA A 774 -10.62 21.07 -22.63
CA ALA A 774 -9.64 20.02 -22.93
C ALA A 774 -8.35 20.20 -22.09
N PHE A 775 -8.47 20.79 -20.89
CA PHE A 775 -7.32 21.08 -20.03
C PHE A 775 -6.90 19.83 -19.24
N ILE A 776 -5.81 19.19 -19.65
CA ILE A 776 -5.13 18.12 -18.91
C ILE A 776 -4.28 18.77 -17.80
N PRO A 777 -4.53 18.50 -16.50
CA PRO A 777 -3.66 18.95 -15.40
C PRO A 777 -2.22 18.47 -15.56
N GLN A 778 -1.24 19.31 -15.24
CA GLN A 778 0.18 19.02 -15.41
C GLN A 778 0.88 18.98 -14.06
N ILE A 779 1.64 17.92 -13.80
CA ILE A 779 2.41 17.71 -12.57
C ILE A 779 3.86 17.44 -12.98
N ASP A 780 4.70 18.48 -12.95
CA ASP A 780 6.12 18.38 -13.32
C ASP A 780 6.96 17.94 -12.10
N TYR A 781 7.75 16.87 -12.25
CA TYR A 781 8.52 16.25 -11.17
C TYR A 781 9.86 16.97 -10.98
N THR A 782 9.78 18.27 -10.67
CA THR A 782 10.93 19.19 -10.60
C THR A 782 11.96 18.84 -9.52
N GLU A 783 11.56 18.04 -8.52
CA GLU A 783 12.41 17.49 -7.46
C GLU A 783 13.42 16.43 -7.94
N LYS A 784 13.10 15.75 -9.06
CA LYS A 784 13.92 14.69 -9.68
C LYS A 784 14.24 13.56 -8.69
N LEU A 785 15.52 13.29 -8.45
CA LEU A 785 16.01 12.26 -7.53
C LEU A 785 15.81 12.64 -6.04
N ASN A 786 15.51 13.91 -5.75
CA ASN A 786 15.43 14.43 -4.38
C ASN A 786 14.01 14.30 -3.84
N LEU A 787 13.57 13.06 -3.59
CA LEU A 787 12.31 12.76 -2.92
C LEU A 787 12.53 12.46 -1.42
N ASP A 788 11.56 12.89 -0.59
CA ASP A 788 11.55 12.68 0.87
C ASP A 788 12.90 13.02 1.50
N TYR A 789 13.53 12.15 2.27
CA TYR A 789 14.78 12.44 2.99
C TYR A 789 15.92 12.91 2.07
N LYS A 790 15.90 12.54 0.79
CA LYS A 790 16.88 13.02 -0.22
C LYS A 790 16.74 14.52 -0.46
N TRP A 791 15.50 15.05 -0.40
CA TRP A 791 15.23 16.49 -0.39
C TRP A 791 15.70 17.14 0.92
N PHE A 792 15.36 16.57 2.08
CA PHE A 792 15.76 17.12 3.38
C PHE A 792 17.30 17.22 3.49
N ASP A 793 18.02 16.19 3.08
CA ASP A 793 19.49 16.20 2.94
C ASP A 793 19.96 17.25 1.93
N ALA A 794 19.43 17.25 0.70
CA ALA A 794 19.88 18.14 -0.38
C ALA A 794 19.56 19.64 -0.13
N LYS A 795 18.59 19.94 0.74
CA LYS A 795 18.22 21.30 1.16
C LYS A 795 18.73 21.68 2.54
N ASN A 796 19.34 20.75 3.28
CA ASN A 796 19.70 20.92 4.70
C ASN A 796 18.48 21.36 5.55
N ILE A 797 17.32 20.74 5.31
CA ILE A 797 16.11 20.91 6.13
C ILE A 797 16.20 19.88 7.27
N ALA A 798 16.10 20.33 8.51
CA ALA A 798 16.08 19.43 9.65
C ALA A 798 14.65 18.86 9.85
N PRO A 799 14.42 17.54 9.68
CA PRO A 799 13.10 16.95 9.90
C PRO A 799 12.69 16.94 11.38
N ARG A 800 11.48 16.48 11.67
CA ARG A 800 11.05 16.11 13.03
C ARG A 800 11.57 14.71 13.38
N TYR A 801 11.30 13.75 12.50
CA TYR A 801 11.88 12.41 12.52
C TYR A 801 12.29 12.03 11.09
N GLU A 802 13.54 11.61 10.91
CA GLU A 802 14.10 11.27 9.61
C GLU A 802 13.62 9.91 9.07
N PHE A 803 13.67 9.74 7.75
CA PHE A 803 13.62 8.41 7.14
C PHE A 803 14.65 7.48 7.78
N GLY A 804 14.25 6.25 8.09
CA GLY A 804 15.06 5.29 8.80
C GLY A 804 15.14 5.49 10.32
N TYR A 805 14.45 6.49 10.90
CA TYR A 805 14.39 6.72 12.35
C TYR A 805 13.48 5.73 13.08
N GLY A 806 13.87 5.36 14.29
CA GLY A 806 13.08 4.61 15.26
C GLY A 806 13.91 4.20 16.48
N LEU A 807 13.33 4.32 17.67
CA LEU A 807 13.96 3.95 18.94
C LEU A 807 13.73 2.47 19.28
N SER A 808 14.38 2.00 20.35
CA SER A 808 14.24 0.66 20.94
C SER A 808 14.31 0.77 22.47
N TYR A 809 13.83 -0.25 23.20
CA TYR A 809 14.03 -0.38 24.65
C TYR A 809 15.45 -0.86 25.03
N THR A 810 16.35 -1.00 24.05
CA THR A 810 17.79 -1.18 24.27
C THR A 810 18.60 -0.26 23.37
N THR A 811 19.92 -0.21 23.57
CA THR A 811 20.84 0.61 22.77
C THR A 811 21.81 -0.26 21.99
N PHE A 812 22.26 0.22 20.83
CA PHE A 812 23.19 -0.49 19.96
C PHE A 812 24.39 0.39 19.61
N THR A 813 25.55 -0.23 19.40
CA THR A 813 26.78 0.45 18.95
C THR A 813 27.39 -0.26 17.75
N TYR A 814 27.78 0.52 16.75
CA TYR A 814 28.33 0.05 15.47
C TYR A 814 29.86 0.15 15.48
N SER A 815 30.54 -0.85 14.91
CA SER A 815 32.00 -0.93 14.95
C SER A 815 32.58 -1.76 13.80
N GLY A 816 33.86 -1.50 13.46
CA GLY A 816 34.64 -2.38 12.58
C GLY A 816 34.15 -2.48 11.14
N LEU A 817 33.67 -1.38 10.55
CA LEU A 817 33.27 -1.35 9.14
C LEU A 817 34.46 -1.70 8.24
N SER A 818 34.28 -2.74 7.42
CA SER A 818 35.24 -3.21 6.42
C SER A 818 34.52 -3.48 5.10
N LEU A 819 35.04 -2.91 4.02
CA LEU A 819 34.46 -3.01 2.69
C LEU A 819 35.30 -3.96 1.83
N LYS A 820 34.67 -4.95 1.22
CA LYS A 820 35.29 -5.87 0.26
C LYS A 820 34.70 -5.64 -1.13
N ALA A 821 35.49 -5.13 -2.07
CA ALA A 821 35.09 -5.10 -3.48
C ALA A 821 35.10 -6.52 -4.08
N ALA A 822 34.13 -6.82 -4.94
CA ALA A 822 34.13 -8.03 -5.76
C ALA A 822 34.98 -7.89 -7.03
N PHE A 823 35.13 -6.65 -7.53
CA PHE A 823 35.88 -6.32 -8.73
C PHE A 823 37.17 -5.57 -8.40
N SER A 824 38.24 -5.80 -9.18
CA SER A 824 39.55 -5.17 -8.98
C SER A 824 39.65 -3.74 -9.50
N SER A 825 38.69 -3.29 -10.33
CA SER A 825 38.63 -1.94 -10.90
C SER A 825 37.25 -1.66 -11.51
N ALA A 826 36.92 -0.38 -11.72
CA ALA A 826 35.71 0.01 -12.47
C ALA A 826 35.71 -0.51 -13.92
N ALA A 827 36.88 -0.69 -14.53
CA ALA A 827 36.99 -1.32 -15.85
C ALA A 827 36.56 -2.81 -15.82
N ALA A 828 36.82 -3.52 -14.73
CA ALA A 828 36.34 -4.89 -14.55
C ALA A 828 34.82 -4.96 -14.32
N VAL A 829 34.21 -3.98 -13.63
CA VAL A 829 32.75 -3.84 -13.52
C VAL A 829 32.13 -3.62 -14.91
N ASN A 830 32.67 -2.68 -15.68
CA ASN A 830 32.16 -2.38 -17.03
C ASN A 830 32.35 -3.55 -18.00
N ALA A 831 33.46 -4.31 -17.89
CA ALA A 831 33.69 -5.51 -18.69
C ALA A 831 32.72 -6.65 -18.30
N ALA A 832 32.41 -6.80 -17.01
CA ALA A 832 31.37 -7.73 -16.57
C ALA A 832 29.99 -7.32 -17.11
N LYS A 833 29.62 -6.04 -17.00
CA LYS A 833 28.38 -5.50 -17.58
C LYS A 833 28.28 -5.75 -19.09
N ALA A 834 29.36 -5.51 -19.84
CA ALA A 834 29.44 -5.77 -21.28
C ALA A 834 29.38 -7.26 -21.68
N SER A 835 29.39 -8.20 -20.73
CA SER A 835 29.25 -9.64 -20.96
C SER A 835 27.87 -10.20 -20.60
N THR A 836 26.91 -9.33 -20.26
CA THR A 836 25.59 -9.73 -19.77
C THR A 836 24.61 -10.10 -20.87
N SER A 837 23.66 -10.96 -20.53
CA SER A 837 22.40 -11.11 -21.25
C SER A 837 21.33 -10.25 -20.58
N ASN A 838 20.39 -9.71 -21.35
CA ASN A 838 19.09 -9.33 -20.79
C ASN A 838 18.41 -10.56 -20.18
N GLN A 839 17.71 -10.33 -19.08
CA GLN A 839 16.87 -11.27 -18.36
C GLN A 839 15.70 -10.49 -17.75
N PRO A 840 14.66 -11.13 -17.20
CA PRO A 840 13.65 -10.45 -16.41
C PRO A 840 14.29 -9.54 -15.33
N GLY A 841 13.96 -8.25 -15.38
CA GLY A 841 14.54 -7.17 -14.59
C GLY A 841 15.54 -6.27 -15.34
N GLY A 842 16.18 -6.73 -16.40
CA GLY A 842 17.16 -5.97 -17.19
C GLY A 842 18.48 -6.72 -17.45
N GLU A 843 19.59 -5.98 -17.59
CA GLU A 843 20.93 -6.57 -17.78
C GLU A 843 21.37 -7.38 -16.55
N SER A 844 21.71 -8.67 -16.71
CA SER A 844 21.97 -9.59 -15.59
C SER A 844 23.11 -9.18 -14.65
N GLY A 845 24.05 -8.35 -15.12
CA GLY A 845 25.18 -7.84 -14.35
C GLY A 845 24.84 -6.76 -13.33
N LEU A 846 23.69 -6.08 -13.48
CA LEU A 846 23.20 -5.05 -12.55
C LEU A 846 22.89 -5.62 -11.14
N TYR A 847 22.85 -6.94 -11.00
CA TYR A 847 22.52 -7.63 -9.76
C TYR A 847 23.70 -8.34 -9.10
N SER A 848 24.89 -8.27 -9.70
CA SER A 848 26.12 -8.79 -9.11
C SER A 848 26.67 -7.80 -8.09
N ASN A 849 26.76 -8.18 -6.82
CA ASN A 849 27.30 -7.32 -5.75
C ASN A 849 28.70 -6.78 -6.12
N ALA A 850 28.80 -5.50 -6.51
CA ALA A 850 30.08 -4.84 -6.74
C ALA A 850 30.93 -4.74 -5.45
N LEU A 851 30.27 -4.67 -4.30
CA LEU A 851 30.89 -4.51 -2.99
C LEU A 851 30.13 -5.28 -1.90
N THR A 852 30.79 -5.61 -0.79
CA THR A 852 30.15 -6.13 0.43
C THR A 852 30.67 -5.34 1.63
N ALA A 853 29.75 -4.71 2.36
CA ALA A 853 30.03 -4.00 3.60
C ALA A 853 29.83 -4.95 4.78
N THR A 854 30.85 -5.11 5.62
CA THR A 854 30.80 -5.94 6.82
C THR A 854 31.12 -5.12 8.06
N PHE A 855 30.39 -5.32 9.15
CA PHE A 855 30.57 -4.60 10.42
C PHE A 855 30.02 -5.43 11.58
N SER A 856 30.30 -4.98 12.81
CA SER A 856 29.77 -5.59 14.04
C SER A 856 28.90 -4.58 14.78
N VAL A 857 27.68 -4.99 15.11
CA VAL A 857 26.78 -4.25 16.00
C VAL A 857 26.74 -4.95 17.35
N LYS A 858 26.89 -4.19 18.44
CA LYS A 858 26.77 -4.67 19.82
C LYS A 858 25.52 -4.11 20.47
N ASN A 859 24.70 -4.96 21.09
CA ASN A 859 23.67 -4.55 22.04
C ASN A 859 24.35 -4.12 23.34
N THR A 860 24.19 -2.85 23.71
CA THR A 860 24.83 -2.21 24.88
C THR A 860 23.85 -1.86 26.00
N GLY A 861 22.54 -2.04 25.79
CA GLY A 861 21.52 -1.70 26.77
C GLY A 861 21.12 -2.85 27.70
N ALA A 862 19.97 -2.69 28.34
CA ALA A 862 19.51 -3.55 29.42
C ALA A 862 18.67 -4.76 28.97
N LEU A 863 18.22 -4.79 27.72
CA LEU A 863 17.28 -5.79 27.17
C LEU A 863 17.82 -6.36 25.85
N ALA A 864 17.35 -7.56 25.48
CA ALA A 864 17.52 -8.05 24.11
C ALA A 864 16.60 -7.28 23.15
N GLY A 865 16.91 -7.28 21.85
CA GLY A 865 16.10 -6.57 20.86
C GLY A 865 16.58 -6.78 19.43
N ASN A 866 15.76 -6.37 18.47
CA ASN A 866 16.15 -6.34 17.06
C ASN A 866 16.78 -4.97 16.71
N GLU A 867 17.85 -4.98 15.94
CA GLU A 867 18.41 -3.77 15.32
C GLU A 867 18.28 -3.84 13.80
N VAL A 868 17.87 -2.74 13.19
CA VAL A 868 17.78 -2.55 11.73
C VAL A 868 18.99 -1.74 11.28
N ALA A 869 20.00 -2.44 10.76
CA ALA A 869 21.20 -1.80 10.24
C ALA A 869 20.98 -1.36 8.79
N GLN A 870 21.32 -0.11 8.48
CA GLN A 870 21.06 0.53 7.18
C GLN A 870 22.37 0.95 6.51
N LEU A 871 22.47 0.79 5.19
CA LEU A 871 23.63 1.15 4.38
C LEU A 871 23.26 2.19 3.32
N TYR A 872 23.84 3.38 3.45
CA TYR A 872 23.68 4.49 2.53
C TYR A 872 24.96 4.73 1.72
N LEU A 873 24.82 5.07 0.44
CA LEU A 873 25.90 5.59 -0.40
C LEU A 873 25.81 7.10 -0.52
N GLY A 874 26.96 7.78 -0.40
CA GLY A 874 27.14 9.16 -0.89
C GLY A 874 28.01 9.14 -2.15
N PHE A 875 27.59 9.84 -3.20
CA PHE A 875 28.29 9.87 -4.49
C PHE A 875 29.13 11.15 -4.67
N PRO A 876 30.14 11.14 -5.57
CA PRO A 876 30.82 12.37 -5.97
C PRO A 876 29.84 13.35 -6.62
N ALA A 877 29.95 14.65 -6.31
CA ALA A 877 29.03 15.69 -6.79
C ALA A 877 28.88 15.74 -8.34
N SER A 878 29.87 15.26 -9.09
CA SER A 878 29.81 15.13 -10.55
C SER A 878 28.77 14.14 -11.06
N ALA A 879 28.22 13.27 -10.21
CA ALA A 879 27.15 12.34 -10.55
C ALA A 879 25.75 13.00 -10.53
N GLY A 880 25.59 14.17 -9.89
CA GLY A 880 24.27 14.82 -9.74
C GLY A 880 23.27 14.07 -8.85
N GLU A 881 23.77 13.13 -8.04
CA GLU A 881 23.02 12.29 -7.09
C GLU A 881 22.59 13.07 -5.83
N PRO A 882 21.58 12.59 -5.10
CA PRO A 882 21.31 13.01 -3.73
C PRO A 882 22.52 12.81 -2.79
N PRO A 883 22.62 13.55 -1.68
CA PRO A 883 23.76 13.44 -0.76
C PRO A 883 23.95 12.03 -0.18
N ARG A 884 22.85 11.31 0.06
CA ARG A 884 22.82 9.92 0.54
C ARG A 884 21.66 9.15 -0.10
N VAL A 885 21.91 7.93 -0.58
CA VAL A 885 20.88 7.01 -1.10
C VAL A 885 20.94 5.64 -0.42
N LEU A 886 19.79 5.08 -0.01
CA LEU A 886 19.73 3.75 0.59
C LEU A 886 20.08 2.68 -0.45
N ARG A 887 20.92 1.70 -0.08
CA ARG A 887 21.31 0.57 -0.95
C ARG A 887 21.40 -0.78 -0.23
N GLY A 888 20.96 -0.86 1.02
CA GLY A 888 20.89 -2.11 1.76
C GLY A 888 20.43 -1.92 3.18
N PHE A 889 19.77 -2.94 3.72
CA PHE A 889 19.49 -3.06 5.15
C PHE A 889 19.54 -4.53 5.58
N GLU A 890 19.65 -4.76 6.88
CA GLU A 890 19.54 -6.08 7.49
C GLU A 890 19.00 -5.91 8.91
N ARG A 891 17.95 -6.67 9.28
CA ARG A 891 17.39 -6.72 10.63
C ARG A 891 17.90 -7.98 11.35
N LYS A 892 18.38 -7.84 12.59
CA LYS A 892 18.83 -8.98 13.41
C LYS A 892 18.47 -8.81 14.88
N TYR A 893 18.05 -9.90 15.49
CA TYR A 893 17.95 -10.04 16.95
C TYR A 893 19.35 -10.10 17.56
N ILE A 894 19.59 -9.31 18.60
CA ILE A 894 20.85 -9.29 19.33
C ILE A 894 20.57 -9.37 20.83
N GLU A 895 21.05 -10.45 21.43
CA GLU A 895 20.99 -10.70 22.86
C GLU A 895 21.64 -9.60 23.71
N LYS A 896 21.19 -9.47 24.96
CA LYS A 896 21.71 -8.45 25.90
C LYS A 896 23.23 -8.54 26.04
N GLY A 897 23.95 -7.47 25.71
CA GLY A 897 25.41 -7.42 25.79
C GLY A 897 26.17 -8.18 24.69
N ALA A 898 25.46 -8.90 23.82
CA ALA A 898 26.04 -9.67 22.72
C ALA A 898 26.34 -8.78 21.49
N SER A 899 27.07 -9.35 20.52
CA SER A 899 27.38 -8.69 19.26
C SER A 899 27.07 -9.58 18.07
N ALA A 900 26.42 -9.03 17.06
CA ALA A 900 26.13 -9.69 15.79
C ALA A 900 26.98 -9.08 14.66
N LYS A 901 27.41 -9.92 13.71
CA LYS A 901 28.06 -9.48 12.47
C LYS A 901 27.01 -9.27 11.38
N PHE A 902 27.16 -8.17 10.66
CA PHE A 902 26.33 -7.77 9.54
C PHE A 902 27.14 -7.84 8.24
N SER A 903 26.49 -8.16 7.13
CA SER A 903 27.14 -8.40 5.84
C SER A 903 26.23 -7.99 4.68
N ILE A 904 26.16 -6.69 4.43
CA ILE A 904 25.28 -6.12 3.42
C ILE A 904 25.99 -6.12 2.06
N GLY A 905 25.44 -6.88 1.11
CA GLY A 905 25.84 -6.85 -0.29
C GLY A 905 25.33 -5.58 -0.96
N LEU A 906 26.18 -4.96 -1.77
CA LEU A 906 25.89 -3.74 -2.51
C LEU A 906 26.10 -4.04 -3.99
N ARG A 907 25.00 -3.98 -4.74
CA ARG A 907 24.93 -4.21 -6.19
C ARG A 907 25.56 -3.01 -6.91
#